data_AF-A0AAN7HFR8-F1
#
_entry.id   AF-A0AAN7HFR8-F1
#
_cell.length_a   1.000
_cell.length_b   1.000
_cell.length_c   1.000
_cell.angle_alpha   90.00
_cell.angle_beta   90.00
_cell.angle_gamma   90.00
#
_symmetry.space_group_name_H-M   'P 1'
#
loop_
_entity.id
_entity.type
_entity.pdbx_description
1 polymer ?
#
loop_
_entity_poly.entity_id
_entity_poly.type
_entity_poly.pdbx_seq_one_letter_code
_entity_poly.pdbx_strand_id
1 'polypeptide(L)'
;MPSTATPSPDSVSDSEFHALLASYPACIAEISDSKGAKPGQETLSSLDQYRYGTALDTFGSGSPDVVMGLDDVKRLVEWKLRHGKFRPTLMKLVSSNEPGFVKDTIQRAVTLYRKKSDLPGALNILTQLKGIGPATASLLLAVHDPEHVVFFADEAFYWLCCNGSKTPVKYNQHEYTELNRQAQVLTKRLGVKAVDVERVAFVLMRQPKNENAVSISAIKPPTGSPAGGLGKKPPAKRKASGDVPADAAPVRRSKRGQAPLPVLSSMEDPLSLVKRGETPSFACPGPIQLTPRFTALKESLVLGKESVISSSWHRLLQRLPDEIDAVSSLGPKAIPTIRFQDTANSQQADRFLQDLGLRGVGIIRGVVPRDTALFWNREAEEYLGRSLPLKSPPDGSQSQDVFWSPAQVSARAHPNLLAAQKFVMSVWKSRDENARVTTNFPISYADRMASRKGDGPEGSHYASVDGGSVERWEPDGYGRAGTYEDIFQGNWEDYNPWESSTRLGVTSDLYRRAGACSIFRMFQGWLALLPVPSGPGSVQVCPLPRHATAYFLLRPFFSQLSSFSSTSPPPPPPTEADDDAQWAFNRPQNSILHGALPSYAQQITPSLHPHLQLDRSLVPVPDLEPGDYLVWHPDLIHRIIPTQHGANHPGSSKATAAAAAAAYIYLPACPLTQTNALYLARQRKAFLHGHPGPDFGWGGHGHGRGESGDQVGSGTGSSSNSSNSGISRQGAQEVGNAGGDDGLRAMGLLPWDEEEADEDKEREVLAMANGILFPDLYDMYE
;
A
#
# COMPACT_ATOMS: atom_id res chain seq x y z
N MET A 1 -16.27 -38.11 30.57
CA MET A 1 -15.98 -36.77 30.00
C MET A 1 -15.07 -36.99 28.80
N PRO A 2 -15.57 -37.05 27.55
CA PRO A 2 -14.68 -37.27 26.42
C PRO A 2 -14.05 -35.95 25.94
N SER A 3 -12.72 -36.05 25.77
CA SER A 3 -11.73 -35.21 25.10
C SER A 3 -12.14 -33.86 24.47
N THR A 4 -11.47 -32.78 24.90
CA THR A 4 -11.56 -31.39 24.42
C THR A 4 -10.73 -31.12 23.15
N ALA A 5 -10.61 -32.09 22.24
CA ALA A 5 -9.89 -31.93 20.96
C ALA A 5 -10.86 -32.12 19.80
N THR A 6 -10.83 -31.21 18.80
CA THR A 6 -11.58 -31.38 17.55
C THR A 6 -11.28 -32.76 16.97
N PRO A 7 -12.28 -33.64 16.75
CA PRO A 7 -12.06 -35.01 16.30
C PRO A 7 -11.29 -35.02 14.97
N SER A 8 -10.22 -35.81 14.89
CA SER A 8 -9.46 -35.93 13.63
C SER A 8 -10.29 -36.70 12.59
N PRO A 9 -10.26 -36.30 11.30
CA PRO A 9 -10.97 -36.99 10.22
C PRO A 9 -10.62 -38.49 10.12
N ASP A 10 -9.40 -38.87 10.50
CA ASP A 10 -8.94 -40.26 10.44
C ASP A 10 -9.46 -41.11 11.61
N SER A 11 -9.86 -40.46 12.70
CA SER A 11 -10.20 -41.11 13.99
C SER A 11 -11.66 -40.97 14.39
N VAL A 12 -12.41 -40.04 13.79
CA VAL A 12 -13.83 -39.82 14.11
C VAL A 12 -14.63 -41.11 13.89
N SER A 13 -15.42 -41.48 14.89
CA SER A 13 -16.27 -42.69 14.86
C SER A 13 -17.59 -42.43 14.15
N ASP A 14 -18.24 -43.49 13.67
CA ASP A 14 -19.55 -43.40 13.01
C ASP A 14 -20.61 -42.73 13.90
N SER A 15 -20.69 -43.12 15.17
CA SER A 15 -21.64 -42.54 16.14
C SER A 15 -21.36 -41.06 16.42
N GLU A 16 -20.08 -40.67 16.46
CA GLU A 16 -19.68 -39.27 16.71
C GLU A 16 -19.97 -38.39 15.49
N PHE A 17 -19.69 -38.89 14.29
CA PHE A 17 -20.01 -38.20 13.04
C PHE A 17 -21.51 -37.93 12.92
N HIS A 18 -22.35 -38.93 13.16
CA HIS A 18 -23.81 -38.77 13.10
C HIS A 18 -24.35 -37.82 14.18
N ALA A 19 -23.75 -37.80 15.38
CA ALA A 19 -24.11 -36.84 16.42
C ALA A 19 -23.77 -35.39 16.02
N LEU A 20 -22.58 -35.17 15.45
CA LEU A 20 -22.17 -33.86 14.92
C LEU A 20 -23.10 -33.42 13.77
N LEU A 21 -23.42 -34.31 12.85
CA LEU A 21 -24.34 -34.04 11.74
C LEU A 21 -25.73 -33.64 12.24
N ALA A 22 -26.24 -34.32 13.27
CA ALA A 22 -27.53 -34.01 13.89
C ALA A 22 -27.57 -32.63 14.57
N SER A 23 -26.42 -32.06 14.94
CA SER A 23 -26.32 -30.72 15.54
C SER A 23 -26.28 -29.58 14.52
N TYR A 24 -26.04 -29.87 13.23
CA TYR A 24 -25.94 -28.86 12.18
C TYR A 24 -27.16 -27.93 12.07
N PRO A 25 -28.42 -28.41 12.10
CA PRO A 25 -29.59 -27.54 12.02
C PRO A 25 -29.67 -26.52 13.15
N ALA A 26 -29.31 -26.92 14.38
CA ALA A 26 -29.27 -26.02 15.52
C ALA A 26 -28.16 -24.96 15.37
N CYS A 27 -26.99 -25.36 14.88
CA CYS A 27 -25.87 -24.44 14.60
C CYS A 27 -26.24 -23.39 13.55
N ILE A 28 -26.90 -23.79 12.45
CA ILE A 28 -27.35 -22.85 11.42
C ILE A 28 -28.44 -21.91 11.94
N ALA A 29 -29.39 -22.40 12.75
CA ALA A 29 -30.43 -21.56 13.35
C ALA A 29 -29.82 -20.47 14.23
N GLU A 30 -28.87 -20.83 15.11
CA GLU A 30 -28.17 -19.89 15.98
C GLU A 30 -27.39 -18.81 15.20
N ILE A 31 -26.68 -19.20 14.14
CA ILE A 31 -25.94 -18.26 13.29
C ILE A 31 -26.90 -17.39 12.47
N SER A 32 -28.02 -17.95 12.01
CA SER A 32 -29.04 -17.22 11.27
C SER A 32 -29.69 -16.14 12.14
N ASP A 33 -29.98 -16.46 13.40
CA ASP A 33 -30.57 -15.52 14.36
C ASP A 33 -29.59 -14.41 14.74
N SER A 34 -28.31 -14.74 14.95
CA SER A 34 -27.29 -13.74 15.29
C SER A 34 -26.97 -12.78 14.14
N LYS A 35 -26.95 -13.27 12.89
CA LYS A 35 -26.68 -12.43 11.70
C LYS A 35 -27.88 -11.57 11.27
N GLY A 36 -29.11 -11.93 11.65
CA GLY A 36 -30.34 -11.26 11.20
C GLY A 36 -30.55 -11.30 9.68
N ALA A 37 -31.53 -10.57 9.16
CA ALA A 37 -31.72 -10.35 7.71
C ALA A 37 -32.30 -8.95 7.45
N LYS A 38 -31.82 -8.27 6.41
CA LYS A 38 -32.37 -6.97 5.98
C LYS A 38 -33.74 -7.14 5.31
N PRO A 39 -34.60 -6.10 5.27
CA PRO A 39 -35.88 -6.17 4.55
C PRO A 39 -35.67 -6.57 3.08
N GLY A 40 -36.32 -7.65 2.64
CA GLY A 40 -36.20 -8.18 1.28
C GLY A 40 -35.05 -9.18 1.06
N GLN A 41 -34.27 -9.51 2.10
CA GLN A 41 -33.20 -10.51 2.04
C GLN A 41 -33.62 -11.82 2.72
N GLU A 42 -33.23 -12.97 2.15
CA GLU A 42 -33.49 -14.27 2.76
C GLU A 42 -32.59 -14.53 3.99
N THR A 43 -33.12 -15.22 5.00
CA THR A 43 -32.35 -15.64 6.19
C THR A 43 -31.32 -16.72 5.83
N LEU A 44 -30.27 -16.88 6.64
CA LEU A 44 -29.29 -17.96 6.40
C LEU A 44 -29.98 -19.32 6.48
N SER A 45 -30.93 -19.51 7.39
CA SER A 45 -31.73 -20.73 7.47
C SER A 45 -32.57 -21.00 6.21
N SER A 46 -33.17 -19.96 5.62
CA SER A 46 -33.93 -20.10 4.35
C SER A 46 -33.01 -20.52 3.19
N LEU A 47 -31.86 -19.86 3.09
CA LEU A 47 -30.86 -20.14 2.06
C LEU A 47 -30.24 -21.53 2.25
N ASP A 48 -30.05 -21.99 3.48
CA ASP A 48 -29.52 -23.32 3.80
C ASP A 48 -30.52 -24.43 3.46
N GLN A 49 -31.81 -24.20 3.75
CA GLN A 49 -32.89 -25.07 3.30
C GLN A 49 -32.97 -25.14 1.78
N TYR A 50 -32.73 -24.02 1.08
CA TYR A 50 -32.64 -24.03 -0.38
C TYR A 50 -31.44 -24.86 -0.85
N ARG A 51 -30.23 -24.66 -0.29
CA ARG A 51 -29.01 -25.39 -0.67
C ARG A 51 -29.11 -26.91 -0.48
N TYR A 52 -29.57 -27.35 0.69
CA TYR A 52 -29.57 -28.77 1.08
C TYR A 52 -30.92 -29.49 0.88
N GLY A 53 -31.99 -28.75 0.56
CA GLY A 53 -33.30 -29.30 0.24
C GLY A 53 -33.68 -29.01 -1.20
N THR A 54 -34.28 -27.83 -1.43
CA THR A 54 -34.91 -27.47 -2.71
C THR A 54 -33.99 -27.63 -3.92
N ALA A 55 -32.73 -27.20 -3.82
CA ALA A 55 -31.78 -27.29 -4.92
C ALA A 55 -31.36 -28.74 -5.22
N LEU A 56 -31.24 -29.60 -4.21
CA LEU A 56 -30.93 -31.02 -4.41
C LEU A 56 -32.10 -31.76 -5.06
N ASP A 57 -33.34 -31.48 -4.63
CA ASP A 57 -34.54 -32.07 -5.21
C ASP A 57 -34.72 -31.65 -6.68
N THR A 58 -34.36 -30.40 -6.99
CA THR A 58 -34.55 -29.81 -8.33
C THR A 58 -33.44 -30.21 -9.31
N PHE A 59 -32.17 -30.19 -8.89
CA PHE A 59 -31.00 -30.30 -9.79
C PHE A 59 -30.11 -31.52 -9.53
N GLY A 60 -30.39 -32.29 -8.47
CA GLY A 60 -29.62 -33.48 -8.09
C GLY A 60 -29.70 -34.60 -9.13
N SER A 61 -29.10 -35.74 -8.79
CA SER A 61 -28.90 -36.85 -9.74
C SER A 61 -30.19 -37.50 -10.25
N GLY A 62 -31.36 -37.23 -9.62
CA GLY A 62 -32.68 -37.72 -10.02
C GLY A 62 -33.44 -36.88 -11.04
N SER A 63 -32.98 -35.66 -11.35
CA SER A 63 -33.72 -34.67 -12.16
C SER A 63 -32.87 -34.12 -13.32
N PRO A 64 -32.58 -34.92 -14.37
CA PRO A 64 -31.59 -34.55 -15.40
C PRO A 64 -32.05 -33.45 -16.39
N ASP A 65 -33.36 -33.16 -16.45
CA ASP A 65 -33.94 -32.25 -17.46
C ASP A 65 -34.04 -30.79 -17.02
N VAL A 66 -33.79 -30.49 -15.74
CA VAL A 66 -33.85 -29.13 -15.19
C VAL A 66 -32.44 -28.56 -15.06
N VAL A 67 -32.19 -27.46 -15.76
CA VAL A 67 -30.88 -26.80 -15.78
C VAL A 67 -30.87 -25.62 -14.82
N MET A 68 -29.84 -25.55 -13.97
CA MET A 68 -29.62 -24.45 -13.04
C MET A 68 -29.43 -23.12 -13.78
N GLY A 69 -30.26 -22.14 -13.46
CA GLY A 69 -30.25 -20.81 -14.08
C GLY A 69 -29.50 -19.76 -13.24
N LEU A 70 -29.43 -18.53 -13.76
CA LEU A 70 -28.73 -17.42 -13.08
C LEU A 70 -29.31 -17.11 -11.69
N ASP A 71 -30.65 -17.16 -11.51
CA ASP A 71 -31.25 -16.87 -10.21
C ASP A 71 -30.96 -17.97 -9.17
N ASP A 72 -30.87 -19.23 -9.60
CA ASP A 72 -30.45 -20.34 -8.72
C ASP A 72 -28.99 -20.16 -8.29
N VAL A 73 -28.11 -19.80 -9.23
CA VAL A 73 -26.71 -19.49 -8.94
C VAL A 73 -26.60 -18.32 -7.98
N LYS A 74 -27.39 -17.26 -8.16
CA LYS A 74 -27.41 -16.10 -7.25
C LYS A 74 -27.81 -16.50 -5.83
N ARG A 75 -28.84 -17.35 -5.67
CA ARG A 75 -29.25 -17.84 -4.34
C ARG A 75 -28.18 -18.72 -3.68
N LEU A 76 -27.52 -19.60 -4.45
CA LEU A 76 -26.40 -20.41 -3.93
C LEU A 76 -25.19 -19.56 -3.54
N VAL A 77 -24.88 -18.52 -4.31
CA VAL A 77 -23.81 -17.58 -3.99
C VAL A 77 -24.17 -16.73 -2.78
N GLU A 78 -25.42 -16.30 -2.65
CA GLU A 78 -25.90 -15.59 -1.46
C GLU A 78 -25.79 -16.50 -0.21
N TRP A 79 -26.23 -17.75 -0.31
CA TRP A 79 -26.01 -18.75 0.74
C TRP A 79 -24.53 -18.82 1.12
N LYS A 80 -23.63 -19.01 0.14
CA LYS A 80 -22.18 -19.08 0.38
C LYS A 80 -21.63 -17.86 1.10
N LEU A 81 -22.03 -16.65 0.71
CA LEU A 81 -21.56 -15.40 1.30
C LEU A 81 -22.04 -15.20 2.74
N ARG A 82 -23.21 -15.76 3.07
CA ARG A 82 -23.75 -15.73 4.43
C ARG A 82 -23.29 -16.90 5.29
N HIS A 83 -22.97 -18.03 4.68
CA HIS A 83 -22.50 -19.26 5.33
C HIS A 83 -21.01 -19.17 5.67
N GLY A 84 -20.17 -18.69 4.73
CA GLY A 84 -18.71 -18.56 4.87
C GLY A 84 -18.20 -17.12 4.97
N LYS A 85 -16.98 -16.87 4.44
CA LYS A 85 -16.36 -15.54 4.37
C LYS A 85 -17.14 -14.62 3.43
N PHE A 86 -17.54 -13.45 3.91
CA PHE A 86 -18.28 -12.46 3.12
C PHE A 86 -17.39 -11.82 2.05
N ARG A 87 -17.92 -11.62 0.84
CA ARG A 87 -17.22 -11.06 -0.34
C ARG A 87 -18.16 -10.12 -1.12
N PRO A 88 -18.11 -8.80 -0.89
CA PRO A 88 -19.15 -7.86 -1.34
C PRO A 88 -19.29 -7.74 -2.86
N THR A 89 -18.22 -7.99 -3.63
CA THR A 89 -18.21 -7.87 -5.10
C THR A 89 -18.73 -9.11 -5.81
N LEU A 90 -18.80 -10.26 -5.13
CA LEU A 90 -19.10 -11.55 -5.74
C LEU A 90 -20.50 -11.58 -6.34
N MET A 91 -21.51 -11.09 -5.62
CA MET A 91 -22.89 -11.02 -6.13
C MET A 91 -23.03 -10.13 -7.36
N LYS A 92 -22.29 -9.01 -7.40
CA LYS A 92 -22.31 -8.09 -8.55
C LYS A 92 -21.72 -8.73 -9.79
N LEU A 93 -20.59 -9.44 -9.64
CA LEU A 93 -19.96 -10.17 -10.74
C LEU A 93 -20.86 -11.29 -11.27
N VAL A 94 -21.42 -12.10 -10.37
CA VAL A 94 -22.32 -13.20 -10.74
C VAL A 94 -23.57 -12.68 -11.45
N SER A 95 -24.17 -11.60 -10.94
CA SER A 95 -25.36 -10.97 -11.54
C SER A 95 -25.10 -10.32 -12.90
N SER A 96 -23.83 -10.10 -13.26
CA SER A 96 -23.44 -9.52 -14.56
C SER A 96 -23.30 -10.55 -15.69
N ASN A 97 -23.49 -11.85 -15.39
CA ASN A 97 -23.50 -12.89 -16.42
C ASN A 97 -24.82 -12.86 -17.20
N GLU A 98 -24.74 -13.18 -18.48
CA GLU A 98 -25.93 -13.34 -19.32
C GLU A 98 -26.66 -14.65 -18.96
N PRO A 99 -27.98 -14.64 -18.73
CA PRO A 99 -28.71 -15.83 -18.26
C PRO A 99 -28.58 -17.09 -19.13
N GLY A 100 -28.60 -16.95 -20.45
CA GLY A 100 -28.42 -18.06 -21.40
C GLY A 100 -27.03 -18.68 -21.29
N PHE A 101 -25.99 -17.83 -21.24
CA PHE A 101 -24.60 -18.25 -21.08
C PHE A 101 -24.37 -19.01 -19.78
N VAL A 102 -25.00 -18.60 -18.67
CA VAL A 102 -24.94 -19.33 -17.40
C VAL A 102 -25.52 -20.74 -17.55
N LYS A 103 -26.72 -20.83 -18.12
CA LYS A 103 -27.42 -22.10 -18.32
C LYS A 103 -26.61 -23.07 -19.19
N ASP A 104 -26.09 -22.58 -20.32
CA ASP A 104 -25.29 -23.37 -21.25
C ASP A 104 -23.96 -23.83 -20.64
N THR A 105 -23.30 -22.96 -19.88
CA THR A 105 -22.02 -23.26 -19.24
C THR A 105 -22.18 -24.33 -18.17
N ILE A 106 -23.21 -24.20 -17.31
CA ILE A 106 -23.50 -25.20 -16.28
C ILE A 106 -23.89 -26.54 -16.92
N GLN A 107 -24.77 -26.52 -17.93
CA GLN A 107 -25.17 -27.74 -18.63
C GLN A 107 -23.97 -28.47 -19.24
N ARG A 108 -23.04 -27.73 -19.87
CA ARG A 108 -21.80 -28.29 -20.43
C ARG A 108 -20.92 -28.91 -19.36
N ALA A 109 -20.71 -28.22 -18.24
CA ALA A 109 -19.90 -28.72 -17.13
C ALA A 109 -20.47 -29.99 -16.51
N VAL A 110 -21.79 -29.98 -16.21
CA VAL A 110 -22.49 -31.13 -15.62
C VAL A 110 -22.53 -32.31 -16.59
N THR A 111 -22.74 -32.07 -17.89
CA THR A 111 -22.69 -33.13 -18.90
C THR A 111 -21.30 -33.75 -19.01
N LEU A 112 -20.24 -32.94 -18.97
CA LEU A 112 -18.87 -33.43 -18.98
C LEU A 112 -18.59 -34.29 -17.74
N TYR A 113 -18.96 -33.79 -16.55
CA TYR A 113 -18.82 -34.50 -15.29
C TYR A 113 -19.55 -35.84 -15.30
N ARG A 114 -20.85 -35.86 -15.65
CA ARG A 114 -21.67 -37.09 -15.66
C ARG A 114 -21.18 -38.13 -16.68
N LYS A 115 -20.61 -37.70 -17.82
CA LYS A 115 -20.15 -38.63 -18.87
C LYS A 115 -18.74 -39.19 -18.64
N LYS A 116 -17.83 -38.38 -18.11
CA LYS A 116 -16.41 -38.72 -18.02
C LYS A 116 -15.87 -38.82 -16.60
N SER A 117 -16.70 -38.50 -15.60
CA SER A 117 -16.26 -38.30 -14.21
C SER A 117 -15.10 -37.31 -14.09
N ASP A 118 -15.02 -36.35 -15.03
CA ASP A 118 -13.95 -35.38 -15.13
C ASP A 118 -14.27 -34.14 -14.27
N LEU A 119 -13.96 -34.26 -12.98
CA LEU A 119 -14.16 -33.19 -12.00
C LEU A 119 -13.31 -31.94 -12.31
N PRO A 120 -11.99 -32.04 -12.60
CA PRO A 120 -11.20 -30.86 -12.97
C PRO A 120 -11.69 -30.18 -14.25
N GLY A 121 -12.06 -30.94 -15.27
CA GLY A 121 -12.61 -30.40 -16.51
C GLY A 121 -13.94 -29.68 -16.30
N ALA A 122 -14.83 -30.23 -15.47
CA ALA A 122 -16.10 -29.59 -15.14
C ALA A 122 -15.90 -28.26 -14.38
N LEU A 123 -14.98 -28.22 -13.42
CA LEU A 123 -14.66 -26.99 -12.70
C LEU A 123 -14.07 -25.92 -13.61
N ASN A 124 -13.15 -26.28 -14.51
CA ASN A 124 -12.57 -25.36 -15.49
C ASN A 124 -13.63 -24.72 -16.41
N ILE A 125 -14.71 -25.45 -16.73
CA ILE A 125 -15.84 -24.91 -17.49
C ILE A 125 -16.63 -23.93 -16.63
N LEU A 126 -16.97 -24.31 -15.39
CA LEU A 126 -17.75 -23.44 -14.49
C LEU A 126 -17.02 -22.14 -14.14
N THR A 127 -15.69 -22.16 -14.07
CA THR A 127 -14.88 -20.95 -13.82
C THR A 127 -14.83 -19.96 -14.99
N GLN A 128 -15.46 -20.28 -16.12
CA GLN A 128 -15.67 -19.32 -17.22
C GLN A 128 -16.73 -18.26 -16.88
N LEU A 129 -17.59 -18.52 -15.88
CA LEU A 129 -18.60 -17.57 -15.41
C LEU A 129 -17.96 -16.49 -14.54
N LYS A 130 -18.36 -15.23 -14.76
CA LYS A 130 -17.86 -14.09 -13.98
C LYS A 130 -18.23 -14.25 -12.52
N GLY A 131 -17.26 -14.09 -11.62
CA GLY A 131 -17.46 -14.26 -10.17
C GLY A 131 -17.56 -15.71 -9.72
N ILE A 132 -17.18 -16.70 -10.55
CA ILE A 132 -17.15 -18.11 -10.17
C ILE A 132 -15.71 -18.62 -10.21
N GLY A 133 -15.09 -18.76 -9.03
CA GLY A 133 -13.81 -19.46 -8.86
C GLY A 133 -14.01 -20.94 -8.46
N PRO A 134 -12.93 -21.72 -8.28
CA PRO A 134 -13.00 -23.16 -7.94
C PRO A 134 -13.94 -23.47 -6.77
N ALA A 135 -13.96 -22.60 -5.75
CA ALA A 135 -14.88 -22.79 -4.63
C ALA A 135 -16.36 -22.65 -5.00
N THR A 136 -16.73 -21.61 -5.75
CA THR A 136 -18.13 -21.47 -6.20
C THR A 136 -18.48 -22.53 -7.25
N ALA A 137 -17.54 -22.89 -8.13
CA ALA A 137 -17.74 -23.98 -9.09
C ALA A 137 -18.01 -25.32 -8.40
N SER A 138 -17.26 -25.66 -7.34
CA SER A 138 -17.50 -26.86 -6.54
C SER A 138 -18.85 -26.84 -5.82
N LEU A 139 -19.33 -25.66 -5.40
CA LEU A 139 -20.66 -25.51 -4.81
C LEU A 139 -21.76 -25.89 -5.79
N LEU A 140 -21.70 -25.38 -7.02
CA LEU A 140 -22.70 -25.70 -8.05
C LEU A 140 -22.68 -27.19 -8.37
N LEU A 141 -21.49 -27.77 -8.52
CA LEU A 141 -21.35 -29.18 -8.86
C LEU A 141 -21.78 -30.11 -7.72
N ALA A 142 -21.56 -29.72 -6.46
CA ALA A 142 -22.05 -30.44 -5.28
C ALA A 142 -23.58 -30.41 -5.12
N VAL A 143 -24.31 -29.53 -5.81
CA VAL A 143 -25.78 -29.64 -5.94
C VAL A 143 -26.14 -30.82 -6.85
N HIS A 144 -25.40 -30.99 -7.95
CA HIS A 144 -25.69 -31.99 -8.97
C HIS A 144 -25.25 -33.42 -8.59
N ASP A 145 -24.25 -33.54 -7.71
CA ASP A 145 -23.75 -34.80 -7.16
C ASP A 145 -23.39 -34.66 -5.67
N PRO A 146 -24.41 -34.64 -4.78
CA PRO A 146 -24.20 -34.45 -3.35
C PRO A 146 -23.53 -35.66 -2.66
N GLU A 147 -23.46 -36.81 -3.34
CA GLU A 147 -22.86 -38.01 -2.78
C GLU A 147 -21.34 -38.00 -2.90
N HIS A 148 -20.80 -37.51 -4.02
CA HIS A 148 -19.37 -37.64 -4.33
C HIS A 148 -18.60 -36.32 -4.40
N VAL A 149 -19.27 -35.18 -4.61
CA VAL A 149 -18.62 -33.87 -4.78
C VAL A 149 -18.78 -33.04 -3.52
N VAL A 150 -17.65 -32.70 -2.89
CA VAL A 150 -17.63 -31.82 -1.71
C VAL A 150 -17.57 -30.36 -2.13
N PHE A 151 -18.29 -29.47 -1.42
CA PHE A 151 -18.12 -28.04 -1.56
C PHE A 151 -16.78 -27.59 -0.94
N PHE A 152 -16.04 -26.74 -1.65
CA PHE A 152 -14.81 -26.13 -1.13
C PHE A 152 -15.11 -25.01 -0.13
N ALA A 153 -15.58 -25.41 1.06
CA ALA A 153 -15.71 -24.55 2.23
C ALA A 153 -14.37 -24.47 2.99
N ASP A 154 -14.11 -23.31 3.60
CA ASP A 154 -12.94 -23.11 4.47
C ASP A 154 -12.94 -24.12 5.63
N GLU A 155 -14.10 -24.33 6.26
CA GLU A 155 -14.27 -25.25 7.37
C GLU A 155 -13.93 -26.71 6.99
N ALA A 156 -14.36 -27.14 5.79
CA ALA A 156 -14.04 -28.46 5.26
C ALA A 156 -12.54 -28.60 4.95
N PHE A 157 -11.93 -27.55 4.39
CA PHE A 157 -10.49 -27.54 4.11
C PHE A 157 -9.65 -27.58 5.38
N TYR A 158 -9.97 -26.76 6.37
CA TYR A 158 -9.25 -26.74 7.65
C TYR A 158 -9.32 -28.10 8.35
N TRP A 159 -10.50 -28.70 8.40
CA TRP A 159 -10.67 -29.98 9.07
C TRP A 159 -9.98 -31.13 8.34
N LEU A 160 -10.21 -31.28 7.04
CA LEU A 160 -9.76 -32.43 6.25
C LEU A 160 -8.30 -32.34 5.80
N CYS A 161 -7.79 -31.15 5.53
CA CYS A 161 -6.46 -30.95 4.93
C CYS A 161 -5.45 -30.30 5.88
N CYS A 162 -5.93 -29.61 6.93
CA CYS A 162 -5.07 -28.83 7.83
C CYS A 162 -5.16 -29.27 9.30
N ASN A 163 -5.75 -30.44 9.59
CA ASN A 163 -5.92 -30.98 10.94
C ASN A 163 -6.58 -29.99 11.92
N GLY A 164 -7.54 -29.21 11.44
CA GLY A 164 -8.25 -28.18 12.22
C GLY A 164 -7.50 -26.84 12.36
N SER A 165 -6.34 -26.68 11.74
CA SER A 165 -5.60 -25.40 11.73
C SER A 165 -6.16 -24.44 10.68
N LYS A 166 -6.36 -23.17 11.06
CA LYS A 166 -6.85 -22.10 10.18
C LYS A 166 -5.68 -21.47 9.42
N THR A 167 -5.18 -22.15 8.40
CA THR A 167 -4.11 -21.63 7.51
C THR A 167 -4.70 -20.88 6.31
N PRO A 168 -4.01 -19.89 5.71
CA PRO A 168 -4.52 -19.19 4.53
C PRO A 168 -4.86 -20.15 3.38
N VAL A 169 -6.09 -20.03 2.83
CA VAL A 169 -6.58 -20.85 1.71
C VAL A 169 -6.39 -20.07 0.39
N LYS A 170 -5.78 -20.71 -0.62
CA LYS A 170 -5.50 -20.08 -1.93
C LYS A 170 -6.64 -20.24 -2.94
N TYR A 171 -7.62 -21.09 -2.66
CA TYR A 171 -8.81 -21.34 -3.48
C TYR A 171 -8.51 -21.78 -4.92
N ASN A 172 -7.41 -22.51 -5.11
CA ASN A 172 -6.99 -23.02 -6.42
C ASN A 172 -7.45 -24.47 -6.65
N GLN A 173 -7.31 -24.93 -7.89
CA GLN A 173 -7.71 -26.29 -8.29
C GLN A 173 -6.94 -27.40 -7.55
N HIS A 174 -5.68 -27.16 -7.19
CA HIS A 174 -4.84 -28.13 -6.49
C HIS A 174 -5.35 -28.38 -5.07
N GLU A 175 -5.61 -27.30 -4.31
CA GLU A 175 -6.19 -27.38 -2.96
C GLU A 175 -7.56 -28.05 -3.00
N TYR A 176 -8.39 -27.74 -3.99
CA TYR A 176 -9.67 -28.41 -4.15
C TYR A 176 -9.52 -29.90 -4.43
N THR A 177 -8.57 -30.28 -5.28
CA THR A 177 -8.33 -31.69 -5.62
C THR A 177 -7.91 -32.48 -4.37
N GLU A 178 -7.07 -31.90 -3.52
CA GLU A 178 -6.69 -32.51 -2.25
C GLU A 178 -7.88 -32.61 -1.29
N LEU A 179 -8.67 -31.54 -1.14
CA LEU A 179 -9.89 -31.55 -0.33
C LEU A 179 -10.86 -32.66 -0.76
N ASN A 180 -11.14 -32.73 -2.06
CA ASN A 180 -12.04 -33.73 -2.61
C ASN A 180 -11.51 -35.15 -2.41
N ARG A 181 -10.19 -35.35 -2.54
CA ARG A 181 -9.55 -36.64 -2.25
C ARG A 181 -9.73 -37.03 -0.79
N GLN A 182 -9.49 -36.13 0.15
CA GLN A 182 -9.64 -36.41 1.58
C GLN A 182 -11.10 -36.64 1.97
N ALA A 183 -12.02 -35.86 1.41
CA ALA A 183 -13.46 -36.09 1.59
C ALA A 183 -13.87 -37.48 1.10
N GLN A 184 -13.38 -37.92 -0.07
CA GLN A 184 -13.67 -39.25 -0.61
C GLN A 184 -13.11 -40.41 0.23
N VAL A 185 -11.98 -40.21 0.90
CA VAL A 185 -11.44 -41.19 1.85
C VAL A 185 -12.40 -41.33 3.05
N LEU A 186 -12.87 -40.20 3.58
CA LEU A 186 -13.78 -40.17 4.72
C LEU A 186 -15.17 -40.74 4.39
N THR A 187 -15.75 -40.36 3.24
CA THR A 187 -17.06 -40.86 2.81
C THR A 187 -17.04 -42.37 2.59
N LYS A 188 -15.98 -42.93 1.99
CA LYS A 188 -15.79 -44.38 1.85
C LYS A 188 -15.64 -45.10 3.19
N ARG A 189 -14.92 -44.49 4.14
CA ARG A 189 -14.66 -45.07 5.47
C ARG A 189 -15.94 -45.18 6.30
N LEU A 190 -16.77 -44.13 6.28
CA LEU A 190 -17.96 -44.03 7.13
C LEU A 190 -19.28 -44.37 6.40
N GLY A 191 -19.28 -44.50 5.08
CA GLY A 191 -20.50 -44.75 4.30
C GLY A 191 -21.47 -43.55 4.28
N VAL A 192 -20.94 -42.33 4.31
CA VAL A 192 -21.71 -41.05 4.37
C VAL A 192 -21.56 -40.25 3.08
N LYS A 193 -22.43 -39.25 2.86
CA LYS A 193 -22.39 -38.42 1.64
C LYS A 193 -21.38 -37.28 1.78
N ALA A 194 -20.85 -36.78 0.66
CA ALA A 194 -19.97 -35.61 0.65
C ALA A 194 -20.65 -34.37 1.29
N VAL A 195 -21.96 -34.19 1.09
CA VAL A 195 -22.74 -33.12 1.74
C VAL A 195 -22.85 -33.27 3.26
N ASP A 196 -22.75 -34.48 3.80
CA ASP A 196 -22.74 -34.69 5.26
C ASP A 196 -21.39 -34.29 5.84
N VAL A 197 -20.31 -34.55 5.11
CA VAL A 197 -18.94 -34.19 5.49
C VAL A 197 -18.77 -32.67 5.60
N GLU A 198 -19.27 -31.90 4.63
CA GLU A 198 -19.21 -30.42 4.70
C GLU A 198 -20.01 -29.85 5.88
N ARG A 199 -21.14 -30.46 6.23
CA ARG A 199 -21.97 -30.04 7.38
C ARG A 199 -21.29 -30.36 8.71
N VAL A 200 -20.70 -31.54 8.85
CA VAL A 200 -19.91 -31.91 10.05
C VAL A 200 -18.71 -31.00 10.21
N ALA A 201 -17.98 -30.73 9.13
CA ALA A 201 -16.84 -29.81 9.16
C ALA A 201 -17.25 -28.41 9.64
N PHE A 202 -18.39 -27.91 9.15
CA PHE A 202 -18.92 -26.62 9.54
C PHE A 202 -19.20 -26.54 11.05
N VAL A 203 -19.88 -27.55 11.61
CA VAL A 203 -20.14 -27.64 13.06
C VAL A 203 -18.82 -27.62 13.84
N LEU A 204 -17.86 -28.45 13.46
CA LEU A 204 -16.59 -28.61 14.16
C LEU A 204 -15.76 -27.33 14.21
N MET A 205 -15.76 -26.56 13.11
CA MET A 205 -14.92 -25.37 12.97
C MET A 205 -15.57 -24.08 13.50
N ARG A 206 -16.87 -24.12 13.83
CA ARG A 206 -17.65 -22.98 14.33
C ARG A 206 -18.05 -23.07 15.81
N GLN A 207 -17.87 -24.22 16.47
CA GLN A 207 -18.07 -24.31 17.92
C GLN A 207 -17.01 -23.48 18.68
N PRO A 208 -17.41 -22.69 19.72
CA PRO A 208 -16.46 -21.93 20.52
C PRO A 208 -15.54 -22.86 21.31
N LYS A 209 -14.21 -22.66 21.21
CA LYS A 209 -13.25 -23.28 22.12
C LYS A 209 -13.48 -22.69 23.51
N ASN A 210 -13.83 -23.51 24.49
CA ASN A 210 -13.97 -23.10 25.88
C ASN A 210 -12.58 -22.78 26.46
N GLU A 211 -12.07 -21.58 26.21
CA GLU A 211 -10.86 -21.05 26.84
C GLU A 211 -11.19 -20.63 28.27
N ASN A 212 -11.23 -21.60 29.18
CA ASN A 212 -11.12 -21.37 30.62
C ASN A 212 -10.52 -22.62 31.28
N ALA A 213 -9.22 -22.82 31.08
CA ALA A 213 -8.40 -23.69 31.90
C ALA A 213 -7.19 -22.88 32.37
N VAL A 214 -7.45 -21.96 33.31
CA VAL A 214 -6.40 -21.28 34.08
C VAL A 214 -5.84 -22.26 35.11
N SER A 215 -4.52 -22.28 35.18
CA SER A 215 -3.64 -22.96 36.11
C SER A 215 -4.07 -22.84 37.59
N ILE A 216 -3.90 -23.93 38.32
CA ILE A 216 -4.34 -24.21 39.70
C ILE A 216 -3.71 -23.28 40.76
N SER A 217 -4.50 -22.69 41.66
CA SER A 217 -4.36 -22.88 43.14
C SER A 217 -5.40 -22.13 44.01
N ALA A 218 -5.83 -22.82 45.07
CA ALA A 218 -6.34 -22.34 46.38
C ALA A 218 -7.79 -21.79 46.54
N ILE A 219 -8.68 -22.75 46.80
CA ILE A 219 -9.90 -22.81 47.66
C ILE A 219 -10.21 -21.64 48.64
N LYS A 220 -11.46 -21.13 48.61
CA LYS A 220 -12.43 -21.04 49.76
C LYS A 220 -13.86 -20.63 49.32
N PRO A 221 -14.95 -21.23 49.85
CA PRO A 221 -16.35 -20.87 49.53
C PRO A 221 -17.05 -20.15 50.74
N PRO A 222 -18.40 -19.96 50.79
CA PRO A 222 -19.14 -18.78 50.29
C PRO A 222 -20.06 -18.13 51.35
N THR A 223 -20.47 -16.87 51.17
CA THR A 223 -21.63 -16.21 51.83
C THR A 223 -21.90 -14.90 51.09
N GLY A 224 -23.08 -14.45 50.68
CA GLY A 224 -24.49 -14.83 50.81
C GLY A 224 -25.29 -13.62 50.31
N SER A 225 -26.40 -13.82 49.60
CA SER A 225 -27.35 -12.75 49.20
C SER A 225 -28.07 -12.15 50.43
N PRO A 226 -28.73 -10.98 50.34
CA PRO A 226 -30.10 -10.87 49.78
C PRO A 226 -30.30 -9.60 48.90
N ALA A 227 -31.08 -9.57 47.80
CA ALA A 227 -32.54 -9.68 47.58
C ALA A 227 -33.38 -8.39 47.81
N GLY A 228 -34.11 -7.98 46.75
CA GLY A 228 -35.35 -7.17 46.75
C GLY A 228 -35.22 -5.73 46.19
N GLY A 229 -36.04 -5.19 45.28
CA GLY A 229 -37.27 -5.63 44.59
C GLY A 229 -37.60 -4.69 43.40
N LEU A 230 -38.11 -5.21 42.29
CA LEU A 230 -39.50 -5.11 41.76
C LEU A 230 -39.97 -3.74 41.24
N GLY A 231 -40.24 -3.66 39.92
CA GLY A 231 -41.01 -2.57 39.29
C GLY A 231 -41.22 -2.71 37.76
N LYS A 232 -42.37 -3.27 37.36
CA LYS A 232 -42.95 -3.52 36.00
C LYS A 232 -43.03 -2.26 35.09
N LYS A 233 -42.60 -2.29 33.80
CA LYS A 233 -43.34 -2.48 32.49
C LYS A 233 -44.20 -1.24 31.99
N PRO A 234 -44.64 -1.12 30.71
CA PRO A 234 -43.95 -0.56 29.52
C PRO A 234 -44.78 0.61 28.82
N PRO A 235 -45.10 0.66 27.50
CA PRO A 235 -44.61 1.65 26.51
C PRO A 235 -45.68 2.56 25.81
N ALA A 236 -45.25 3.49 24.92
CA ALA A 236 -45.84 3.85 23.59
C ALA A 236 -46.09 5.36 23.22
N LYS A 237 -45.60 5.72 22.00
CA LYS A 237 -46.18 6.47 20.84
C LYS A 237 -46.86 7.87 20.95
N ARG A 238 -46.35 8.79 20.09
CA ARG A 238 -46.99 9.75 19.12
C ARG A 238 -48.22 10.59 19.51
N LYS A 239 -48.16 11.93 19.32
CA LYS A 239 -48.84 12.71 18.24
C LYS A 239 -48.64 14.24 18.36
N ALA A 240 -48.86 14.93 17.24
CA ALA A 240 -48.74 16.38 16.99
C ALA A 240 -50.09 17.13 16.96
N SER A 241 -50.05 18.48 17.12
CA SER A 241 -50.96 19.56 16.65
C SER A 241 -50.75 20.82 17.55
N GLY A 242 -50.76 22.11 17.15
CA GLY A 242 -51.23 22.82 15.95
C GLY A 242 -50.87 24.34 15.96
N ASP A 243 -51.58 25.13 15.14
CA ASP A 243 -51.26 26.40 14.43
C ASP A 243 -51.18 27.79 15.17
N VAL A 244 -50.25 28.66 14.69
CA VAL A 244 -50.28 30.09 14.15
C VAL A 244 -51.33 31.13 14.71
N PRO A 245 -51.01 32.44 15.01
CA PRO A 245 -50.70 33.51 14.00
C PRO A 245 -49.81 34.75 14.34
N ALA A 246 -49.31 35.38 13.24
CA ALA A 246 -48.92 36.79 12.92
C ALA A 246 -48.02 37.61 13.90
N ASP A 247 -47.08 38.47 13.49
CA ASP A 247 -47.13 39.50 12.44
C ASP A 247 -45.71 40.09 12.12
N ALA A 248 -45.65 40.88 11.03
CA ALA A 248 -44.65 41.89 10.63
C ALA A 248 -43.44 41.54 9.71
N ALA A 249 -43.49 42.10 8.48
CA ALA A 249 -42.47 42.22 7.42
C ALA A 249 -41.47 43.40 7.68
N PRO A 250 -40.44 43.74 6.83
CA PRO A 250 -40.47 44.04 5.37
C PRO A 250 -39.29 43.45 4.53
N VAL A 251 -39.38 43.11 3.23
CA VAL A 251 -39.38 43.86 1.94
C VAL A 251 -38.07 44.55 1.47
N ARG A 252 -37.43 43.92 0.45
CA ARG A 252 -36.72 44.40 -0.78
C ARG A 252 -35.72 45.59 -0.74
N ARG A 253 -34.51 45.38 -1.30
CA ARG A 253 -34.08 45.97 -2.62
C ARG A 253 -32.76 45.42 -3.17
N SER A 254 -32.67 45.36 -4.50
CA SER A 254 -31.54 44.99 -5.35
C SER A 254 -30.63 46.17 -5.72
N LYS A 255 -29.35 45.92 -6.03
CA LYS A 255 -28.62 46.34 -7.27
C LYS A 255 -27.10 46.10 -7.22
N ARG A 256 -26.60 45.33 -8.19
CA ARG A 256 -25.59 45.67 -9.22
C ARG A 256 -24.25 46.32 -8.78
N GLY A 257 -23.19 45.51 -8.88
CA GLY A 257 -22.01 45.75 -9.75
C GLY A 257 -20.99 46.82 -9.34
N GLN A 258 -19.82 46.37 -8.87
CA GLN A 258 -18.52 47.01 -9.14
C GLN A 258 -17.44 45.94 -9.28
N ALA A 259 -16.73 45.98 -10.41
CA ALA A 259 -15.62 45.11 -10.76
C ALA A 259 -14.34 45.53 -10.01
N PRO A 260 -13.38 44.61 -9.75
CA PRO A 260 -12.04 45.00 -9.34
C PRO A 260 -11.24 45.57 -10.52
N LEU A 261 -10.57 46.69 -10.29
CA LEU A 261 -9.69 47.37 -11.25
C LEU A 261 -8.42 46.55 -11.56
N PRO A 262 -7.81 46.74 -12.75
CA PRO A 262 -6.82 45.85 -13.32
C PRO A 262 -5.41 46.05 -12.72
N VAL A 263 -4.72 44.95 -12.46
CA VAL A 263 -3.27 44.95 -12.19
C VAL A 263 -2.56 45.17 -13.52
N LEU A 264 -1.79 46.26 -13.59
CA LEU A 264 -0.95 46.59 -14.74
C LEU A 264 0.08 45.47 -14.99
N SER A 265 -0.05 44.84 -16.14
CA SER A 265 0.95 44.02 -16.81
C SER A 265 2.05 44.93 -17.36
N SER A 266 3.20 45.00 -16.70
CA SER A 266 4.51 45.19 -17.34
C SER A 266 5.62 45.19 -16.30
N MET A 267 6.13 44.01 -15.94
CA MET A 267 7.55 43.80 -15.69
C MET A 267 7.86 42.38 -16.15
N GLU A 268 8.61 42.27 -17.24
CA GLU A 268 9.12 41.01 -17.75
C GLU A 268 10.01 40.39 -16.67
N ASP A 269 9.59 39.21 -16.19
CA ASP A 269 10.36 38.37 -15.29
C ASP A 269 11.56 37.78 -16.07
N PRO A 270 12.81 37.99 -15.64
CA PRO A 270 13.98 37.35 -16.25
C PRO A 270 13.91 35.81 -16.21
N LEU A 271 12.98 35.22 -15.44
CA LEU A 271 12.73 33.78 -15.35
C LEU A 271 11.76 33.23 -16.42
N SER A 272 11.22 34.07 -17.31
CA SER A 272 10.23 33.66 -18.32
C SER A 272 10.83 33.12 -19.64
N LEU A 273 12.15 33.10 -19.77
CA LEU A 273 12.88 32.60 -20.94
C LEU A 273 13.58 31.27 -20.65
N VAL A 274 12.83 30.26 -20.22
CA VAL A 274 13.28 28.86 -20.28
C VAL A 274 12.21 28.05 -21.00
N LYS A 275 12.61 27.40 -22.10
CA LYS A 275 11.72 26.51 -22.86
C LYS A 275 11.22 25.41 -21.93
N ARG A 276 9.89 25.29 -21.85
CA ARG A 276 9.17 24.30 -21.06
C ARG A 276 9.51 22.89 -21.60
N GLY A 277 10.31 22.10 -20.88
CA GLY A 277 10.55 20.69 -21.22
C GLY A 277 11.96 20.14 -20.97
N GLU A 278 12.95 20.97 -20.69
CA GLU A 278 14.27 20.52 -20.23
C GLU A 278 14.34 20.65 -18.71
N THR A 279 14.83 19.65 -17.98
CA THR A 279 15.26 19.82 -16.59
C THR A 279 16.48 20.71 -16.60
N PRO A 280 16.40 22.00 -16.23
CA PRO A 280 17.61 22.77 -16.03
C PRO A 280 18.15 22.25 -14.71
N SER A 281 19.25 21.50 -14.75
CA SER A 281 20.09 21.32 -13.58
C SER A 281 20.54 22.71 -13.16
N PHE A 282 19.81 23.33 -12.22
CA PHE A 282 20.24 24.52 -11.51
C PHE A 282 21.38 24.13 -10.58
N ALA A 283 22.52 23.80 -11.19
CA ALA A 283 23.80 23.65 -10.55
C ALA A 283 24.36 25.03 -10.23
N CYS A 284 23.62 25.85 -9.46
CA CYS A 284 24.17 27.10 -8.98
C CYS A 284 25.12 26.75 -7.82
N PRO A 285 26.43 27.03 -7.92
CA PRO A 285 27.38 26.65 -6.88
C PRO A 285 27.18 27.43 -5.57
N GLY A 286 26.45 28.56 -5.62
CA GLY A 286 26.21 29.47 -4.50
C GLY A 286 24.75 29.56 -4.05
N PRO A 287 24.50 30.15 -2.87
CA PRO A 287 23.16 30.32 -2.32
C PRO A 287 22.29 31.23 -3.18
N ILE A 288 21.02 30.84 -3.38
CA ILE A 288 20.03 31.60 -4.13
C ILE A 288 19.18 32.44 -3.16
N GLN A 289 19.05 33.73 -3.44
CA GLN A 289 18.13 34.59 -2.70
C GLN A 289 16.70 34.37 -3.19
N LEU A 290 15.80 34.01 -2.28
CA LEU A 290 14.38 33.89 -2.58
C LEU A 290 13.67 35.25 -2.38
N THR A 291 12.37 35.29 -2.63
CA THR A 291 11.57 36.50 -2.42
C THR A 291 11.57 36.94 -0.94
N PRO A 292 11.39 38.24 -0.64
CA PRO A 292 11.47 38.76 0.73
C PRO A 292 10.55 38.11 1.76
N ARG A 293 9.46 37.45 1.32
CA ARG A 293 8.58 36.68 2.21
C ARG A 293 9.32 35.57 2.96
N PHE A 294 10.38 35.00 2.38
CA PHE A 294 11.20 33.98 3.05
C PHE A 294 12.11 34.57 4.13
N THR A 295 12.47 35.86 4.03
CA THR A 295 13.08 36.57 5.16
C THR A 295 12.09 36.67 6.31
N ALA A 296 10.87 37.15 6.04
CA ALA A 296 9.82 37.26 7.06
C ALA A 296 9.45 35.90 7.67
N LEU A 297 9.44 34.83 6.86
CA LEU A 297 9.25 33.45 7.33
C LEU A 297 10.35 33.03 8.31
N LYS A 298 11.62 33.28 7.96
CA LYS A 298 12.73 32.94 8.84
C LYS A 298 12.70 33.74 10.13
N GLU A 299 12.36 35.02 10.06
CA GLU A 299 12.19 35.87 11.24
C GLU A 299 11.07 35.36 12.15
N SER A 300 9.93 34.96 11.59
CA SER A 300 8.80 34.46 12.39
C SER A 300 9.11 33.12 13.06
N LEU A 301 9.83 32.22 12.39
CA LEU A 301 10.19 30.91 12.94
C LEU A 301 11.11 31.01 14.16
N VAL A 302 11.97 32.03 14.22
CA VAL A 302 13.01 32.18 15.26
C VAL A 302 12.72 33.25 16.29
N LEU A 303 11.66 34.03 16.11
CA LEU A 303 11.29 35.15 16.97
C LEU A 303 11.20 34.71 18.45
N GLY A 304 12.02 35.31 19.30
CA GLY A 304 12.08 35.01 20.74
C GLY A 304 12.79 33.69 21.10
N LYS A 305 13.28 32.96 20.10
CA LYS A 305 13.97 31.66 20.24
C LYS A 305 15.42 31.70 19.75
N GLU A 306 15.95 32.88 19.43
CA GLU A 306 17.22 33.03 18.73
C GLU A 306 18.40 32.45 19.54
N SER A 307 18.41 32.68 20.86
CA SER A 307 19.46 32.15 21.75
C SER A 307 19.40 30.61 21.84
N VAL A 308 18.18 30.06 21.90
CA VAL A 308 17.96 28.61 22.01
C VAL A 308 18.33 27.92 20.71
N ILE A 309 17.92 28.47 19.56
CA ILE A 309 18.30 27.97 18.22
C ILE A 309 19.80 28.10 17.98
N SER A 310 20.42 29.21 18.41
CA SER A 310 21.88 29.34 18.33
C SER A 310 22.58 28.28 19.18
N SER A 311 22.11 28.04 20.40
CA SER A 311 22.68 27.00 21.27
C SER A 311 22.49 25.61 20.67
N SER A 312 21.32 25.32 20.09
CA SER A 312 21.01 24.01 19.49
C SER A 312 21.87 23.71 18.27
N TRP A 313 22.16 24.72 17.43
CA TRP A 313 23.08 24.61 16.30
C TRP A 313 24.49 24.19 16.73
N HIS A 314 25.04 24.82 17.77
CA HIS A 314 26.38 24.46 18.25
C HIS A 314 26.41 23.04 18.85
N ARG A 315 25.37 22.63 19.59
CA ARG A 315 25.25 21.23 20.06
C ARG A 315 25.18 20.25 18.90
N LEU A 316 24.47 20.61 17.82
CA LEU A 316 24.39 19.79 16.61
C LEU A 316 25.74 19.68 15.91
N LEU A 317 26.47 20.78 15.74
CA LEU A 317 27.81 20.78 15.11
C LEU A 317 28.82 19.98 15.93
N GLN A 318 28.73 19.99 17.26
CA GLN A 318 29.58 19.14 18.10
C GLN A 318 29.29 17.64 17.92
N ARG A 319 28.02 17.27 17.71
CA ARG A 319 27.63 15.85 17.62
C ARG A 319 27.75 15.27 16.21
N LEU A 320 27.55 16.08 15.18
CA LEU A 320 27.49 15.64 13.79
C LEU A 320 28.78 14.92 13.31
N PRO A 321 30.01 15.36 13.65
CA PRO A 321 31.24 14.66 13.29
C PRO A 321 31.31 13.23 13.83
N ASP A 322 30.94 12.99 15.09
CA ASP A 322 30.94 11.64 15.70
C ASP A 322 30.05 10.66 14.90
N GLU A 323 28.88 11.14 14.49
CA GLU A 323 27.91 10.35 13.75
C GLU A 323 28.37 10.09 12.30
N ILE A 324 29.00 11.10 11.67
CA ILE A 324 29.64 10.94 10.35
C ILE A 324 30.80 9.95 10.44
N ASP A 325 31.65 10.03 11.47
CA ASP A 325 32.76 9.12 11.69
C ASP A 325 32.28 7.68 11.88
N ALA A 326 31.21 7.48 12.64
CA ALA A 326 30.59 6.17 12.81
C ALA A 326 30.07 5.60 11.48
N VAL A 327 29.37 6.40 10.69
CA VAL A 327 28.85 5.99 9.37
C VAL A 327 29.97 5.73 8.37
N SER A 328 30.95 6.63 8.30
CA SER A 328 32.10 6.55 7.39
C SER A 328 32.93 5.29 7.69
N SER A 329 33.14 4.98 8.97
CA SER A 329 33.86 3.77 9.41
C SER A 329 33.15 2.47 9.05
N LEU A 330 31.80 2.47 9.08
CA LEU A 330 31.00 1.31 8.71
C LEU A 330 30.85 1.16 7.18
N GLY A 331 30.85 2.27 6.44
CA GLY A 331 30.63 2.29 5.00
C GLY A 331 29.30 1.60 4.62
N PRO A 332 29.26 0.71 3.60
CA PRO A 332 28.04 -0.02 3.23
C PRO A 332 27.43 -0.87 4.35
N LYS A 333 28.21 -1.25 5.37
CA LYS A 333 27.70 -2.01 6.53
C LYS A 333 26.83 -1.16 7.47
N ALA A 334 26.81 0.16 7.28
CA ALA A 334 25.87 1.04 7.98
C ALA A 334 24.41 0.80 7.55
N ILE A 335 24.18 0.08 6.44
CA ILE A 335 22.85 -0.22 5.92
C ILE A 335 22.43 -1.61 6.41
N PRO A 336 21.48 -1.72 7.35
CA PRO A 336 21.00 -3.01 7.85
C PRO A 336 20.38 -3.83 6.72
N THR A 337 20.59 -5.14 6.79
CA THR A 337 20.10 -6.11 5.81
C THR A 337 19.48 -7.31 6.52
N ILE A 338 18.31 -7.74 6.07
CA ILE A 338 17.63 -8.94 6.55
C ILE A 338 17.14 -9.77 5.36
N ARG A 339 17.06 -11.10 5.47
CA ARG A 339 16.38 -11.92 4.45
C ARG A 339 14.89 -11.93 4.73
N PHE A 340 14.06 -11.91 3.69
CA PHE A 340 12.60 -11.88 3.82
C PHE A 340 12.06 -13.00 4.73
N GLN A 341 12.58 -14.22 4.59
CA GLN A 341 12.22 -15.36 5.45
C GLN A 341 12.56 -15.17 6.95
N ASP A 342 13.56 -14.35 7.27
CA ASP A 342 13.99 -14.11 8.65
C ASP A 342 13.15 -13.02 9.33
N THR A 343 12.29 -12.30 8.59
CA THR A 343 11.37 -11.30 9.18
C THR A 343 10.34 -11.93 10.13
N ALA A 344 10.06 -13.23 9.99
CA ALA A 344 9.20 -13.97 10.92
C ALA A 344 9.92 -14.31 12.24
N ASN A 345 11.24 -14.19 12.32
CA ASN A 345 12.01 -14.42 13.55
C ASN A 345 12.09 -13.12 14.35
N SER A 346 11.36 -13.03 15.46
CA SER A 346 11.26 -11.81 16.28
C SER A 346 12.61 -11.19 16.64
N GLN A 347 13.60 -11.99 17.04
CA GLN A 347 14.91 -11.44 17.43
C GLN A 347 15.66 -10.80 16.25
N GLN A 348 15.60 -11.41 15.06
CA GLN A 348 16.25 -10.86 13.87
C GLN A 348 15.48 -9.65 13.34
N ALA A 349 14.15 -9.73 13.35
CA ALA A 349 13.24 -8.64 13.01
C ALA A 349 13.47 -7.41 13.88
N ASP A 350 13.49 -7.57 15.20
CA ASP A 350 13.67 -6.47 16.16
C ASP A 350 15.03 -5.79 15.99
N ARG A 351 16.11 -6.56 15.81
CA ARG A 351 17.45 -6.02 15.53
C ARG A 351 17.46 -5.21 14.24
N PHE A 352 16.90 -5.76 13.17
CA PHE A 352 16.81 -5.06 11.89
C PHE A 352 15.98 -3.78 11.99
N LEU A 353 14.82 -3.81 12.65
CA LEU A 353 13.95 -2.63 12.80
C LEU A 353 14.59 -1.55 13.68
N GLN A 354 15.36 -1.94 14.71
CA GLN A 354 16.14 -1.01 15.53
C GLN A 354 17.21 -0.30 14.68
N ASP A 355 17.99 -1.07 13.91
CA ASP A 355 19.02 -0.52 13.04
C ASP A 355 18.42 0.32 11.90
N LEU A 356 17.28 -0.11 11.34
CA LEU A 356 16.51 0.67 10.36
C LEU A 356 16.05 2.00 10.96
N GLY A 357 15.57 1.99 12.20
CA GLY A 357 15.20 3.17 12.96
C GLY A 357 16.37 4.14 13.18
N LEU A 358 17.57 3.61 13.43
CA LEU A 358 18.76 4.43 13.61
C LEU A 358 19.28 5.02 12.29
N ARG A 359 19.26 4.23 11.21
CA ARG A 359 19.95 4.53 9.95
C ARG A 359 19.04 5.11 8.88
N GLY A 360 17.73 4.93 8.99
CA GLY A 360 16.75 5.43 8.03
C GLY A 360 16.77 4.73 6.67
N VAL A 361 17.48 3.61 6.52
CA VAL A 361 17.60 2.84 5.28
C VAL A 361 17.77 1.36 5.60
N GLY A 362 17.28 0.47 4.75
CA GLY A 362 17.45 -0.97 4.93
C GLY A 362 17.17 -1.78 3.67
N ILE A 363 17.70 -3.00 3.63
CA ILE A 363 17.51 -3.94 2.52
C ILE A 363 16.85 -5.23 3.03
N ILE A 364 15.79 -5.64 2.36
CA ILE A 364 15.16 -6.94 2.57
C ILE A 364 15.50 -7.83 1.37
N ARG A 365 16.27 -8.89 1.63
CA ARG A 365 16.78 -9.79 0.59
C ARG A 365 15.75 -10.83 0.20
N GLY A 366 15.60 -11.06 -1.10
CA GLY A 366 14.73 -12.10 -1.66
C GLY A 366 13.27 -11.96 -1.27
N VAL A 367 12.72 -10.74 -1.29
CA VAL A 367 11.28 -10.51 -1.08
C VAL A 367 10.48 -11.19 -2.19
N VAL A 368 10.93 -11.02 -3.42
CA VAL A 368 10.42 -11.72 -4.60
C VAL A 368 11.43 -12.80 -4.99
N PRO A 369 11.00 -14.02 -5.37
CA PRO A 369 11.93 -15.02 -5.88
C PRO A 369 12.72 -14.50 -7.09
N ARG A 370 14.02 -14.80 -7.13
CA ARG A 370 14.94 -14.32 -8.18
C ARG A 370 14.40 -14.54 -9.59
N ASP A 371 13.92 -15.75 -9.87
CA ASP A 371 13.42 -16.13 -11.20
C ASP A 371 12.15 -15.36 -11.58
N THR A 372 11.30 -15.04 -10.59
CA THR A 372 10.12 -14.19 -10.78
C THR A 372 10.52 -12.75 -11.11
N ALA A 373 11.49 -12.19 -10.40
CA ALA A 373 11.99 -10.84 -10.68
C ALA A 373 12.64 -10.74 -12.08
N LEU A 374 13.43 -11.76 -12.46
CA LEU A 374 14.02 -11.86 -13.80
C LEU A 374 12.95 -12.05 -14.89
N PHE A 375 11.90 -12.82 -14.61
CA PHE A 375 10.77 -12.98 -15.52
C PHE A 375 10.04 -11.64 -15.72
N TRP A 376 9.74 -10.91 -14.64
CA TRP A 376 9.14 -9.58 -14.72
C TRP A 376 10.01 -8.58 -15.48
N ASN A 377 11.35 -8.66 -15.38
CA ASN A 377 12.22 -7.86 -16.23
C ASN A 377 11.97 -8.13 -17.72
N ARG A 378 11.98 -9.42 -18.12
CA ARG A 378 11.75 -9.81 -19.53
C ARG A 378 10.37 -9.38 -20.02
N GLU A 379 9.36 -9.57 -19.20
CA GLU A 379 7.99 -9.17 -19.51
C GLU A 379 7.86 -7.65 -19.67
N ALA A 380 8.50 -6.88 -18.79
CA ALA A 380 8.56 -5.43 -18.92
C ALA A 380 9.29 -5.01 -20.21
N GLU A 381 10.45 -5.59 -20.52
CA GLU A 381 11.18 -5.30 -21.77
C GLU A 381 10.35 -5.61 -23.02
N GLU A 382 9.60 -6.72 -23.02
CA GLU A 382 8.69 -7.08 -24.11
C GLU A 382 7.52 -6.10 -24.23
N TYR A 383 6.95 -5.69 -23.09
CA TYR A 383 5.88 -4.69 -23.04
C TYR A 383 6.33 -3.33 -23.60
N LEU A 384 7.54 -2.92 -23.25
CA LEU A 384 8.18 -1.68 -23.70
C LEU A 384 8.56 -1.72 -25.18
N GLY A 385 9.07 -2.86 -25.66
CA GLY A 385 9.41 -3.06 -27.06
C GLY A 385 8.21 -2.99 -28.00
N ARG A 386 6.99 -3.22 -27.49
CA ARG A 386 5.73 -3.19 -28.26
C ARG A 386 4.98 -1.85 -28.17
N SER A 387 5.25 -1.03 -27.16
CA SER A 387 4.48 0.19 -26.84
C SER A 387 5.07 1.51 -27.34
N LEU A 388 6.28 1.52 -27.92
CA LEU A 388 6.96 2.74 -28.40
C LEU A 388 6.79 2.96 -29.93
N PRO A 389 6.23 4.10 -30.39
CA PRO A 389 6.45 4.58 -31.75
C PRO A 389 7.89 5.03 -31.94
N LEU A 390 8.43 4.73 -33.13
CA LEU A 390 9.77 5.02 -33.64
C LEU A 390 10.23 6.49 -33.42
N LYS A 391 10.82 6.80 -32.26
CA LYS A 391 11.84 7.87 -32.03
C LYS A 391 12.27 7.85 -30.56
N SER A 392 13.33 7.11 -30.27
CA SER A 392 14.07 7.26 -29.01
C SER A 392 14.75 8.63 -28.99
N PRO A 393 14.65 9.43 -27.90
CA PRO A 393 15.57 10.54 -27.67
C PRO A 393 17.01 10.02 -27.56
N PRO A 394 18.04 10.85 -27.83
CA PRO A 394 19.43 10.38 -28.00
C PRO A 394 20.11 9.82 -26.74
N ASP A 395 19.55 10.05 -25.56
CA ASP A 395 20.24 9.82 -24.29
C ASP A 395 19.81 8.49 -23.64
N GLY A 396 20.74 7.52 -23.64
CA GLY A 396 20.57 6.11 -23.28
C GLY A 396 20.36 5.78 -21.80
N SER A 397 19.64 6.62 -21.05
CA SER A 397 19.21 6.34 -19.68
C SER A 397 17.88 7.06 -19.43
N GLN A 398 16.77 6.33 -19.31
CA GLN A 398 15.46 6.95 -19.09
C GLN A 398 14.69 6.18 -18.02
N SER A 399 14.27 6.87 -16.95
CA SER A 399 13.09 6.43 -16.18
C SER A 399 11.94 6.38 -17.17
N GLN A 400 11.34 5.23 -17.33
CA GLN A 400 10.35 5.03 -18.36
C GLN A 400 9.00 5.43 -17.81
N ASP A 401 8.30 6.32 -18.50
CA ASP A 401 6.95 6.78 -18.17
C ASP A 401 5.91 5.69 -18.49
N VAL A 402 6.11 4.53 -17.88
CA VAL A 402 5.23 3.36 -17.90
C VAL A 402 4.82 3.08 -16.47
N PHE A 403 3.52 2.86 -16.29
CA PHE A 403 2.91 2.79 -14.96
C PHE A 403 2.18 1.48 -14.76
N TRP A 404 1.64 0.83 -15.79
CA TRP A 404 0.74 -0.31 -15.65
C TRP A 404 1.19 -1.55 -16.41
N SER A 405 2.49 -1.71 -16.64
CA SER A 405 3.03 -2.96 -17.17
C SER A 405 2.63 -4.15 -16.29
N PRO A 406 2.48 -5.37 -16.85
CA PRO A 406 2.15 -6.55 -16.07
C PRO A 406 3.12 -6.79 -14.90
N ALA A 407 4.42 -6.53 -15.11
CA ALA A 407 5.45 -6.58 -14.09
C ALA A 407 5.19 -5.61 -12.94
N GLN A 408 4.86 -4.34 -13.22
CA GLN A 408 4.55 -3.34 -12.19
C GLN A 408 3.28 -3.67 -11.42
N VAL A 409 2.23 -4.10 -12.12
CA VAL A 409 0.95 -4.51 -11.51
C VAL A 409 1.16 -5.72 -10.60
N SER A 410 1.88 -6.73 -11.10
CA SER A 410 2.20 -7.94 -10.32
C SER A 410 3.05 -7.61 -9.11
N ALA A 411 4.08 -6.77 -9.25
CA ALA A 411 4.95 -6.38 -8.14
C ALA A 411 4.16 -5.65 -7.05
N ARG A 412 3.34 -4.65 -7.39
CA ARG A 412 2.53 -3.88 -6.43
C ARG A 412 1.51 -4.74 -5.67
N ALA A 413 0.99 -5.78 -6.31
CA ALA A 413 0.02 -6.68 -5.70
C ALA A 413 0.69 -7.86 -4.96
N HIS A 414 2.00 -8.09 -5.12
CA HIS A 414 2.65 -9.31 -4.68
C HIS A 414 2.58 -9.49 -3.14
N PRO A 415 2.10 -10.64 -2.62
CA PRO A 415 1.90 -10.84 -1.19
C PRO A 415 3.16 -10.61 -0.34
N ASN A 416 4.32 -11.09 -0.79
CA ASN A 416 5.57 -10.87 -0.05
C ASN A 416 5.98 -9.39 -0.02
N LEU A 417 5.67 -8.61 -1.08
CA LEU A 417 6.03 -7.20 -1.10
C LEU A 417 5.13 -6.42 -0.14
N LEU A 418 3.82 -6.69 -0.15
CA LEU A 418 2.89 -6.11 0.82
C LEU A 418 3.29 -6.48 2.27
N ALA A 419 3.69 -7.73 2.51
CA ALA A 419 4.21 -8.16 3.81
C ALA A 419 5.51 -7.44 4.20
N ALA A 420 6.44 -7.26 3.25
CA ALA A 420 7.69 -6.53 3.46
C ALA A 420 7.45 -5.04 3.77
N GLN A 421 6.49 -4.41 3.08
CA GLN A 421 6.07 -3.03 3.33
C GLN A 421 5.44 -2.89 4.72
N LYS A 422 4.48 -3.76 5.08
CA LYS A 422 3.90 -3.84 6.43
C LYS A 422 4.99 -3.97 7.49
N PHE A 423 5.96 -4.86 7.27
CA PHE A 423 7.08 -5.09 8.17
C PHE A 423 7.92 -3.83 8.43
N VAL A 424 8.40 -3.15 7.38
CA VAL A 424 9.24 -1.93 7.58
C VAL A 424 8.44 -0.74 8.08
N MET A 425 7.18 -0.61 7.68
CA MET A 425 6.30 0.46 8.16
C MET A 425 6.04 0.36 9.66
N SER A 426 6.16 -0.82 10.27
CA SER A 426 5.96 -1.02 11.72
C SER A 426 6.91 -0.23 12.63
N VAL A 427 8.05 0.26 12.09
CA VAL A 427 9.00 1.13 12.83
C VAL A 427 8.40 2.52 13.10
N TRP A 428 7.44 2.96 12.28
CA TRP A 428 6.74 4.22 12.49
C TRP A 428 5.74 4.08 13.64
N LYS A 429 5.67 5.11 14.48
CA LYS A 429 4.74 5.17 15.62
C LYS A 429 4.06 6.53 15.65
N SER A 430 2.91 6.58 16.30
CA SER A 430 2.29 7.85 16.60
C SER A 430 2.11 8.11 18.09
N ARG A 431 2.47 9.31 18.51
CA ARG A 431 2.15 9.88 19.83
C ARG A 431 0.70 10.38 19.93
N ASP A 432 0.05 10.65 18.79
CA ASP A 432 -1.36 11.07 18.76
C ASP A 432 -2.25 9.83 18.59
N GLU A 433 -3.03 9.50 19.62
CA GLU A 433 -3.95 8.37 19.63
C GLU A 433 -5.07 8.52 18.58
N ASN A 434 -5.37 9.75 18.15
CA ASN A 434 -6.39 10.05 17.14
C ASN A 434 -5.82 10.10 15.71
N ALA A 435 -4.52 9.84 15.54
CA ALA A 435 -3.87 9.88 14.24
C ALA A 435 -4.51 8.86 13.29
N ARG A 436 -5.09 9.34 12.18
CA ARG A 436 -5.74 8.51 11.16
C ARG A 436 -4.73 7.86 10.22
N VAL A 437 -3.95 6.94 10.77
CA VAL A 437 -2.90 6.19 10.07
C VAL A 437 -2.81 4.75 10.54
N THR A 438 -2.65 3.82 9.61
CA THR A 438 -2.26 2.43 9.91
C THR A 438 -1.04 2.01 9.09
N THR A 439 -0.15 1.26 9.75
CA THR A 439 1.03 0.64 9.14
C THR A 439 0.78 -0.82 8.71
N ASN A 440 -0.36 -1.41 9.08
CA ASN A 440 -0.69 -2.80 8.76
C ASN A 440 -1.27 -2.98 7.37
N PHE A 441 -1.82 -1.93 6.78
CA PHE A 441 -2.50 -1.95 5.49
C PHE A 441 -1.76 -1.06 4.48
N PRO A 442 -0.70 -1.58 3.83
CA PRO A 442 0.01 -0.82 2.81
C PRO A 442 -0.88 -0.57 1.59
N ILE A 443 -0.74 0.61 1.00
CA ILE A 443 -1.36 0.95 -0.29
C ILE A 443 -0.31 1.07 -1.38
N SER A 444 -0.74 0.85 -2.62
CA SER A 444 0.11 1.00 -3.79
C SER A 444 0.19 2.47 -4.25
N TYR A 445 1.38 2.88 -4.67
CA TYR A 445 1.66 4.12 -5.38
C TYR A 445 2.20 3.83 -6.79
N ALA A 446 1.58 4.41 -7.80
CA ALA A 446 1.90 4.18 -9.20
C ALA A 446 3.06 5.08 -9.64
N ASP A 447 4.26 4.56 -9.47
CA ASP A 447 5.50 5.16 -9.97
C ASP A 447 6.05 4.40 -11.18
N ARG A 448 7.07 4.97 -11.80
CA ARG A 448 7.76 4.51 -12.99
C ARG A 448 8.63 3.29 -12.71
N MET A 449 9.31 2.82 -13.75
CA MET A 449 10.42 1.88 -13.61
C MET A 449 11.66 2.42 -14.31
N ALA A 450 12.82 1.90 -13.94
CA ALA A 450 14.08 2.24 -14.58
C ALA A 450 14.69 1.00 -15.23
N SER A 451 15.18 1.16 -16.46
CA SER A 451 16.06 0.19 -17.12
C SER A 451 17.26 0.98 -17.65
N ARG A 452 18.44 0.69 -17.11
CA ARG A 452 19.70 1.35 -17.48
C ARG A 452 20.46 0.46 -18.43
N LYS A 453 20.55 0.86 -19.70
CA LYS A 453 21.33 0.18 -20.75
C LYS A 453 22.35 1.17 -21.34
N GLY A 454 23.62 1.08 -20.93
CA GLY A 454 24.73 1.84 -21.53
C GLY A 454 25.11 3.16 -20.86
N ASP A 455 26.04 3.88 -21.50
CA ASP A 455 26.77 5.06 -20.97
C ASP A 455 26.01 6.40 -21.12
N GLY A 456 24.68 6.38 -20.91
CA GLY A 456 23.86 7.60 -20.96
C GLY A 456 24.15 8.54 -19.77
N PRO A 457 24.29 9.86 -19.98
CA PRO A 457 24.47 10.80 -18.89
C PRO A 457 23.13 11.02 -18.21
N GLU A 458 22.82 10.34 -17.09
CA GLU A 458 21.80 10.87 -16.18
C GLU A 458 21.83 10.28 -14.77
N GLY A 459 21.75 11.20 -13.84
CA GLY A 459 21.65 11.06 -12.39
C GLY A 459 21.75 12.49 -11.86
N SER A 460 20.96 12.88 -10.86
CA SER A 460 21.22 14.16 -10.19
C SER A 460 22.66 14.11 -9.68
N HIS A 461 23.54 14.96 -10.22
CA HIS A 461 24.93 15.06 -9.76
C HIS A 461 25.02 15.40 -8.26
N TYR A 462 23.94 15.96 -7.72
CA TYR A 462 23.82 16.45 -6.36
C TYR A 462 23.00 15.49 -5.52
N ALA A 463 23.36 15.41 -4.24
CA ALA A 463 22.53 14.76 -3.26
C ALA A 463 21.26 15.59 -3.04
N SER A 464 20.15 14.92 -2.72
CA SER A 464 18.86 15.58 -2.53
C SER A 464 18.00 14.90 -1.49
N VAL A 465 16.96 15.62 -1.06
CA VAL A 465 15.84 15.07 -0.27
C VAL A 465 14.55 15.40 -1.03
N ASP A 466 13.71 14.38 -1.27
CA ASP A 466 12.43 14.53 -1.94
C ASP A 466 11.32 14.97 -0.96
N GLY A 467 10.07 15.02 -1.43
CA GLY A 467 8.92 15.26 -0.56
C GLY A 467 8.80 16.71 -0.11
N GLY A 468 9.21 17.65 -0.95
CA GLY A 468 9.15 19.08 -0.66
C GLY A 468 10.51 19.68 -0.35
N SER A 469 10.62 20.97 -0.62
CA SER A 469 11.82 21.78 -0.48
C SER A 469 11.54 22.93 0.47
N VAL A 470 11.02 24.06 -0.04
CA VAL A 470 10.74 25.24 0.80
C VAL A 470 9.58 24.98 1.76
N GLU A 471 8.70 24.03 1.43
CA GLU A 471 7.58 23.56 2.23
C GLU A 471 8.02 23.14 3.64
N ARG A 472 9.28 22.76 3.83
CA ARG A 472 9.85 22.32 5.12
C ARG A 472 9.92 23.44 6.16
N TRP A 473 9.96 24.70 5.71
CA TRP A 473 9.92 25.88 6.58
C TRP A 473 8.55 26.55 6.58
N GLU A 474 7.69 26.28 5.60
CA GLU A 474 6.43 27.00 5.44
C GLU A 474 5.32 26.48 6.38
N PRO A 475 4.52 27.39 6.98
CA PRO A 475 3.43 27.01 7.88
C PRO A 475 2.33 26.20 7.19
N ASP A 476 2.10 26.41 5.88
CA ASP A 476 1.12 25.64 5.11
C ASP A 476 1.69 24.32 4.55
N GLY A 477 3.01 24.14 4.66
CA GLY A 477 3.73 22.94 4.22
C GLY A 477 3.86 21.93 5.35
N TYR A 478 5.09 21.74 5.84
CA TYR A 478 5.40 20.89 6.99
C TYR A 478 5.04 21.53 8.34
N GLY A 479 4.97 22.86 8.40
CA GLY A 479 4.55 23.57 9.61
C GLY A 479 3.10 23.26 10.01
N ARG A 480 2.25 22.86 9.05
CA ARG A 480 0.81 22.60 9.27
C ARG A 480 0.56 21.47 10.26
N ALA A 481 1.45 20.49 10.28
CA ALA A 481 1.39 19.33 11.17
C ALA A 481 2.54 19.31 12.18
N GLY A 482 3.34 20.38 12.26
CA GLY A 482 4.44 20.51 13.21
C GLY A 482 5.56 19.48 13.04
N THR A 483 5.81 18.98 11.82
CA THR A 483 6.77 17.87 11.59
C THR A 483 8.17 18.16 12.11
N TYR A 484 8.62 19.41 12.02
CA TYR A 484 9.95 19.85 12.42
C TYR A 484 9.92 20.81 13.62
N GLU A 485 8.82 20.83 14.37
CA GLU A 485 8.61 21.79 15.45
C GLU A 485 9.72 21.71 16.49
N ASP A 486 10.08 20.50 16.95
CA ASP A 486 11.15 20.30 17.94
C ASP A 486 12.49 20.91 17.49
N ILE A 487 12.82 20.82 16.20
CA ILE A 487 14.03 21.42 15.61
C ILE A 487 13.95 22.95 15.68
N PHE A 488 12.83 23.53 15.26
CA PHE A 488 12.62 24.99 15.30
C PHE A 488 12.34 25.56 16.71
N GLN A 489 12.16 24.69 17.71
CA GLN A 489 12.17 25.02 19.13
C GLN A 489 13.58 24.90 19.75
N GLY A 490 14.56 24.42 19.00
CA GLY A 490 15.94 24.27 19.44
C GLY A 490 16.21 22.99 20.26
N ASN A 491 15.32 22.00 20.15
CA ASN A 491 15.40 20.69 20.80
C ASN A 491 15.47 19.59 19.74
N TRP A 492 16.40 19.70 18.79
CA TRP A 492 16.54 18.71 17.72
C TRP A 492 16.84 17.30 18.24
N GLU A 493 17.33 17.19 19.48
CA GLU A 493 17.56 15.92 20.17
C GLU A 493 16.25 15.14 20.40
N ASP A 494 15.14 15.85 20.63
CA ASP A 494 13.81 15.30 20.86
C ASP A 494 13.03 15.01 19.56
N TYR A 495 13.49 15.58 18.44
CA TYR A 495 12.93 15.32 17.12
C TYR A 495 13.01 13.83 16.79
N ASN A 496 11.83 13.23 16.63
CA ASN A 496 11.69 11.84 16.21
C ASN A 496 11.31 11.77 14.72
N PRO A 497 12.22 11.34 13.81
CA PRO A 497 11.89 11.17 12.39
C PRO A 497 10.73 10.23 12.13
N TRP A 498 10.49 9.28 13.05
CA TRP A 498 9.52 8.18 12.94
C TRP A 498 8.15 8.47 13.56
N GLU A 499 7.88 9.73 13.96
CA GLU A 499 6.56 10.16 14.40
C GLU A 499 5.64 10.37 13.19
N SER A 500 4.60 9.55 13.06
CA SER A 500 3.74 9.55 11.89
C SER A 500 2.61 10.59 11.92
N SER A 501 2.11 11.03 13.08
CA SER A 501 0.96 11.97 13.11
C SER A 501 1.32 13.31 12.49
N THR A 502 2.55 13.76 12.72
CA THR A 502 3.06 15.03 12.22
C THR A 502 3.29 15.02 10.71
N ARG A 503 3.03 13.89 10.01
CA ARG A 503 3.09 13.78 8.54
C ARG A 503 1.72 13.83 7.88
N LEU A 504 0.62 13.60 8.63
CA LEU A 504 -0.72 13.39 8.04
C LEU A 504 -1.33 14.66 7.44
N GLY A 505 -1.02 15.82 8.02
CA GLY A 505 -1.52 17.13 7.57
C GLY A 505 -0.57 17.88 6.63
N VAL A 506 0.56 17.28 6.23
CA VAL A 506 1.60 17.96 5.44
C VAL A 506 1.15 18.15 4.00
N THR A 507 1.41 19.35 3.46
CA THR A 507 1.35 19.59 2.01
C THR A 507 2.77 19.73 1.48
N SER A 508 3.32 18.66 0.89
CA SER A 508 4.71 18.60 0.42
C SER A 508 4.97 19.27 -0.94
N ASP A 509 3.92 19.69 -1.65
CA ASP A 509 4.00 20.40 -2.93
C ASP A 509 3.04 21.58 -2.94
N LEU A 510 3.47 22.70 -2.36
CA LEU A 510 2.68 23.94 -2.35
C LEU A 510 2.67 24.63 -3.72
N TYR A 511 3.64 24.31 -4.58
CA TYR A 511 3.89 25.01 -5.84
C TYR A 511 3.47 24.22 -7.08
N ARG A 512 2.88 23.04 -6.91
CA ARG A 512 2.23 22.23 -7.94
C ARG A 512 3.18 21.84 -9.07
N ARG A 513 4.36 21.30 -8.73
CA ARG A 513 5.25 20.76 -9.76
C ARG A 513 4.67 19.48 -10.35
N ALA A 514 4.67 19.39 -11.68
CA ALA A 514 4.37 18.13 -12.37
C ALA A 514 5.38 17.04 -11.94
N GLY A 515 4.89 15.89 -11.48
CA GLY A 515 5.70 14.80 -10.95
C GLY A 515 6.03 14.91 -9.45
N ALA A 516 5.48 15.91 -8.73
CA ALA A 516 5.62 15.97 -7.28
C ALA A 516 4.70 14.96 -6.59
N CYS A 517 5.20 14.36 -5.52
CA CYS A 517 4.46 13.36 -4.75
C CYS A 517 3.33 14.02 -3.93
N SER A 518 2.10 13.53 -4.08
CA SER A 518 0.92 14.04 -3.35
C SER A 518 0.46 13.16 -2.19
N ILE A 519 1.25 12.16 -1.80
CA ILE A 519 0.93 11.24 -0.69
C ILE A 519 2.04 11.14 0.34
N PHE A 520 1.67 10.70 1.54
CA PHE A 520 2.64 10.34 2.56
C PHE A 520 3.27 8.98 2.24
N ARG A 521 4.56 8.98 1.90
CA ARG A 521 5.39 7.79 1.76
C ARG A 521 6.20 7.61 3.04
N MET A 522 5.96 6.53 3.79
CA MET A 522 6.77 6.19 4.98
C MET A 522 8.18 5.76 4.57
N PHE A 523 8.31 5.19 3.38
CA PHE A 523 9.59 4.94 2.75
C PHE A 523 9.50 5.20 1.25
N GLN A 524 10.56 5.76 0.69
CA GLN A 524 10.89 5.51 -0.71
C GLN A 524 11.42 4.06 -0.85
N GLY A 525 11.42 3.50 -2.05
CA GLY A 525 11.99 2.16 -2.22
C GLY A 525 12.09 1.67 -3.65
N TRP A 526 12.96 0.66 -3.84
CA TRP A 526 13.23 -0.01 -5.11
C TRP A 526 13.07 -1.51 -4.96
N LEU A 527 12.38 -2.14 -5.91
CA LEU A 527 12.45 -3.58 -6.13
C LEU A 527 13.41 -3.87 -7.29
N ALA A 528 14.49 -4.60 -7.04
CA ALA A 528 15.46 -4.97 -8.06
C ALA A 528 14.88 -6.06 -9.00
N LEU A 529 14.94 -5.84 -10.31
CA LEU A 529 14.56 -6.82 -11.34
C LEU A 529 15.79 -7.46 -12.00
N LEU A 530 16.90 -6.73 -12.06
CA LEU A 530 18.24 -7.19 -12.43
C LEU A 530 19.22 -6.87 -11.28
N PRO A 531 20.43 -7.47 -11.27
CA PRO A 531 21.47 -7.07 -10.33
C PRO A 531 21.76 -5.56 -10.41
N VAL A 532 21.82 -4.88 -9.27
CA VAL A 532 22.18 -3.46 -9.18
C VAL A 532 23.49 -3.36 -8.37
N PRO A 533 24.64 -3.10 -9.03
CA PRO A 533 25.93 -3.05 -8.34
C PRO A 533 26.05 -1.80 -7.45
N SER A 534 26.79 -1.86 -6.35
CA SER A 534 26.93 -0.78 -5.35
C SER A 534 27.60 0.51 -5.86
N GLY A 535 28.00 0.53 -7.14
CA GLY A 535 28.69 1.63 -7.79
C GLY A 535 27.80 2.35 -8.81
N PRO A 536 28.34 2.69 -10.00
CA PRO A 536 27.58 3.39 -11.05
C PRO A 536 26.27 2.65 -11.35
N GLY A 537 25.14 3.37 -11.31
CA GLY A 537 23.81 2.73 -11.45
C GLY A 537 23.00 2.62 -10.16
N SER A 538 23.64 2.66 -8.99
CA SER A 538 22.99 2.52 -7.68
C SER A 538 22.76 3.88 -6.99
N VAL A 539 22.39 3.84 -5.72
CA VAL A 539 22.13 5.00 -4.87
C VAL A 539 23.13 5.04 -3.70
N GLN A 540 23.55 6.24 -3.34
CA GLN A 540 24.20 6.53 -2.08
C GLN A 540 23.21 7.23 -1.16
N VAL A 541 23.34 6.98 0.14
CA VAL A 541 22.47 7.53 1.17
C VAL A 541 23.30 8.10 2.30
N CYS A 542 22.78 9.10 3.00
CA CYS A 542 23.34 9.60 4.26
C CYS A 542 22.52 9.02 5.43
N PRO A 543 22.97 7.93 6.07
CA PRO A 543 22.18 7.18 7.06
C PRO A 543 22.16 7.86 8.44
N LEU A 544 21.79 9.14 8.45
CA LEU A 544 21.72 10.05 9.60
C LEU A 544 20.39 10.82 9.62
N PRO A 545 19.22 10.14 9.64
CA PRO A 545 17.91 10.77 9.42
C PRO A 545 17.55 11.86 10.44
N ARG A 546 18.08 11.82 11.66
CA ARG A 546 17.87 12.89 12.66
C ARG A 546 18.82 14.06 12.44
N HIS A 547 20.13 13.80 12.55
CA HIS A 547 21.17 14.82 12.55
C HIS A 547 21.24 15.58 11.22
N ALA A 548 21.18 14.87 10.08
CA ALA A 548 21.26 15.51 8.77
C ALA A 548 20.03 16.38 8.49
N THR A 549 18.84 15.93 8.89
CA THR A 549 17.60 16.70 8.77
C THR A 549 17.61 17.96 9.63
N ALA A 550 17.99 17.84 10.90
CA ALA A 550 18.18 19.00 11.76
C ALA A 550 19.20 20.00 11.17
N TYR A 551 20.30 19.48 10.62
CA TYR A 551 21.35 20.31 10.06
C TYR A 551 20.87 21.14 8.88
N PHE A 552 20.28 20.53 7.84
CA PHE A 552 19.89 21.30 6.66
C PHE A 552 18.71 22.24 6.96
N LEU A 553 17.87 21.95 7.96
CA LEU A 553 16.78 22.83 8.39
C LEU A 553 17.26 24.05 9.18
N LEU A 554 18.30 23.88 10.00
CA LEU A 554 18.90 24.97 10.79
C LEU A 554 19.93 25.79 10.00
N ARG A 555 20.61 25.18 9.03
CA ARG A 555 21.66 25.81 8.21
C ARG A 555 21.29 27.20 7.65
N PRO A 556 20.05 27.47 7.18
CA PRO A 556 19.65 28.80 6.71
C PRO A 556 19.76 29.95 7.70
N PHE A 557 19.77 29.67 9.01
CA PHE A 557 19.80 30.70 10.05
C PHE A 557 21.22 31.15 10.43
N PHE A 558 22.27 30.52 9.87
CA PHE A 558 23.66 30.77 10.23
C PHE A 558 24.54 31.14 9.03
N SER A 559 25.60 31.91 9.27
CA SER A 559 26.66 32.25 8.30
C SER A 559 28.03 32.27 8.99
N GLN A 560 29.10 32.09 8.21
CA GLN A 560 30.46 32.21 8.74
C GLN A 560 30.78 33.67 9.13
N LEU A 561 31.47 33.86 10.24
CA LEU A 561 31.94 35.16 10.76
C LEU A 561 32.93 35.84 9.80
N SER A 562 33.68 35.06 9.00
CA SER A 562 34.59 35.57 7.97
C SER A 562 33.91 36.36 6.85
N SER A 563 32.59 36.22 6.69
CA SER A 563 31.77 37.02 5.75
C SER A 563 31.73 38.51 6.11
N PHE A 564 32.17 38.90 7.31
CA PHE A 564 32.03 40.25 7.86
C PHE A 564 33.35 41.05 7.99
N SER A 565 34.50 40.50 7.60
CA SER A 565 35.81 41.19 7.73
C SER A 565 36.54 41.30 6.39
N SER A 566 36.32 42.40 5.67
CA SER A 566 37.13 42.79 4.50
C SER A 566 38.33 43.69 4.85
N THR A 567 38.71 43.83 6.13
CA THR A 567 39.75 44.78 6.55
C THR A 567 40.66 44.28 7.69
N SER A 568 41.17 43.05 7.63
CA SER A 568 42.28 42.62 8.51
C SER A 568 43.08 41.44 7.91
N PRO A 569 44.38 41.28 8.24
CA PRO A 569 45.23 40.23 7.68
C PRO A 569 44.77 38.82 8.10
N PRO A 570 45.15 37.77 7.36
CA PRO A 570 44.68 36.42 7.63
C PRO A 570 45.19 35.93 9.00
N PRO A 571 44.31 35.35 9.84
CA PRO A 571 44.74 34.67 11.06
C PRO A 571 45.54 33.39 10.74
N PRO A 572 46.30 32.86 11.72
CA PRO A 572 47.03 31.59 11.57
C PRO A 572 46.09 30.42 11.19
N PRO A 573 46.62 29.33 10.59
CA PRO A 573 45.80 28.20 10.16
C PRO A 573 45.03 27.60 11.36
N PRO A 574 43.72 27.37 11.23
CA PRO A 574 42.92 26.85 12.32
C PRO A 574 43.31 25.39 12.61
N THR A 575 43.41 25.06 13.88
CA THR A 575 43.35 23.67 14.36
C THR A 575 41.92 23.17 14.19
N GLU A 576 41.72 21.89 13.81
CA GLU A 576 40.41 21.30 13.45
C GLU A 576 39.27 21.49 14.49
N ALA A 577 39.60 21.86 15.73
CA ALA A 577 38.64 22.15 16.80
C ALA A 577 38.09 23.60 16.82
N ASP A 578 38.55 24.50 15.94
CA ASP A 578 38.28 25.95 16.00
C ASP A 578 37.32 26.49 14.90
N ASP A 579 36.81 25.62 14.02
CA ASP A 579 35.90 26.00 12.93
C ASP A 579 34.42 26.14 13.38
N ASP A 580 34.01 25.44 14.43
CA ASP A 580 32.63 25.50 14.96
C ASP A 580 32.31 26.85 15.64
N ALA A 581 33.33 27.52 16.20
CA ALA A 581 33.21 28.85 16.80
C ALA A 581 33.02 29.97 15.76
N GLN A 582 33.12 29.66 14.47
CA GLN A 582 33.07 30.64 13.39
C GLN A 582 31.66 30.88 12.83
N TRP A 583 30.60 30.20 13.29
CA TRP A 583 29.26 30.34 12.72
C TRP A 583 28.34 31.21 13.60
N ALA A 584 27.91 32.34 13.08
CA ALA A 584 27.02 33.27 13.76
C ALA A 584 25.58 33.14 13.29
N PHE A 585 24.64 33.28 14.22
CA PHE A 585 23.22 33.41 13.92
C PHE A 585 22.96 34.72 13.15
N ASN A 586 22.28 34.63 12.01
CA ASN A 586 22.05 35.76 11.12
C ASN A 586 21.13 36.81 11.76
N ARG A 587 21.60 38.05 11.85
CA ARG A 587 20.78 39.21 12.25
C ARG A 587 21.11 40.41 11.35
N PRO A 588 20.16 40.93 10.55
CA PRO A 588 18.83 40.38 10.28
C PRO A 588 18.89 39.04 9.52
N GLN A 589 17.76 38.34 9.40
CA GLN A 589 17.67 37.17 8.52
C GLN A 589 17.70 37.60 7.05
N ASN A 590 18.04 36.66 6.16
CA ASN A 590 17.97 36.82 4.71
C ASN A 590 17.00 35.78 4.12
N SER A 591 16.67 35.88 2.84
CA SER A 591 15.73 34.96 2.17
C SER A 591 16.36 33.65 1.66
N ILE A 592 17.61 33.35 2.02
CA ILE A 592 18.32 32.17 1.53
C ILE A 592 17.92 30.95 2.38
N LEU A 593 17.53 29.86 1.72
CA LEU A 593 17.21 28.56 2.32
C LEU A 593 18.16 27.41 1.87
N HIS A 594 19.36 27.75 1.41
CA HIS A 594 20.47 26.83 1.11
C HIS A 594 20.04 25.53 0.39
N GLY A 595 19.83 25.62 -0.92
CA GLY A 595 19.47 24.46 -1.76
C GLY A 595 17.96 24.18 -1.82
N ALA A 596 17.16 24.88 -1.02
CA ALA A 596 15.71 24.84 -1.14
C ALA A 596 15.20 25.86 -2.17
N LEU A 597 14.40 25.41 -3.15
CA LEU A 597 13.69 26.25 -4.11
C LEU A 597 12.23 25.80 -4.25
N PRO A 598 11.27 26.72 -4.46
CA PRO A 598 9.89 26.36 -4.78
C PRO A 598 9.82 25.42 -5.98
N SER A 599 9.00 24.37 -5.91
CA SER A 599 8.88 23.31 -6.93
C SER A 599 10.08 22.36 -7.06
N TYR A 600 11.22 22.53 -6.41
CA TYR A 600 12.36 21.60 -6.60
C TYR A 600 12.48 20.63 -5.42
N ALA A 601 13.32 19.60 -5.58
CA ALA A 601 13.78 18.82 -4.44
C ALA A 601 14.77 19.66 -3.61
N GLN A 602 14.91 19.36 -2.32
CA GLN A 602 15.93 19.99 -1.49
C GLN A 602 17.30 19.54 -2.01
N GLN A 603 18.10 20.47 -2.52
CA GLN A 603 19.45 20.17 -2.99
C GLN A 603 20.44 20.22 -1.82
N ILE A 604 21.33 19.23 -1.76
CA ILE A 604 22.40 19.12 -0.77
C ILE A 604 23.75 19.05 -1.50
N THR A 605 24.60 20.04 -1.26
CA THR A 605 25.93 20.18 -1.86
C THR A 605 27.00 20.46 -0.81
N PRO A 606 28.27 20.13 -1.05
CA PRO A 606 29.36 20.47 -0.13
C PRO A 606 29.50 21.97 0.11
N SER A 607 29.23 22.81 -0.89
CA SER A 607 29.34 24.27 -0.76
C SER A 607 28.26 24.86 0.15
N LEU A 608 27.03 24.36 0.07
CA LEU A 608 25.91 24.85 0.87
C LEU A 608 25.86 24.18 2.25
N HIS A 609 26.35 22.95 2.36
CA HIS A 609 26.24 22.07 3.52
C HIS A 609 27.59 21.44 3.92
N PRO A 610 28.62 22.25 4.24
CA PRO A 610 29.99 21.74 4.42
C PRO A 610 30.12 20.73 5.57
N HIS A 611 29.46 20.96 6.71
CA HIS A 611 29.58 20.06 7.87
C HIS A 611 28.93 18.69 7.66
N LEU A 612 28.12 18.49 6.60
CA LEU A 612 27.63 17.16 6.26
C LEU A 612 28.73 16.25 5.70
N GLN A 613 29.88 16.80 5.27
CA GLN A 613 31.04 16.05 4.74
C GLN A 613 30.58 14.93 3.78
N LEU A 614 29.88 15.31 2.69
CA LEU A 614 29.15 14.37 1.83
C LEU A 614 30.03 13.28 1.20
N ASP A 615 31.32 13.51 1.08
CA ASP A 615 32.33 12.52 0.68
C ASP A 615 32.50 11.38 1.70
N ARG A 616 32.22 11.65 2.98
CA ARG A 616 32.32 10.70 4.10
C ARG A 616 30.97 10.17 4.55
N SER A 617 29.94 10.99 4.50
CA SER A 617 28.60 10.64 5.02
C SER A 617 27.69 9.95 3.99
N LEU A 618 27.92 10.11 2.68
CA LEU A 618 27.20 9.37 1.66
C LEU A 618 27.81 7.99 1.45
N VAL A 619 27.15 6.96 1.97
CA VAL A 619 27.56 5.56 1.80
C VAL A 619 26.83 4.92 0.61
N PRO A 620 27.53 4.13 -0.22
CA PRO A 620 26.88 3.40 -1.29
C PRO A 620 26.03 2.24 -0.75
N VAL A 621 24.84 2.07 -1.32
CA VAL A 621 24.00 0.91 -1.07
C VAL A 621 24.72 -0.36 -1.57
N PRO A 622 24.83 -1.43 -0.75
CA PRO A 622 25.37 -2.72 -1.18
C PRO A 622 24.71 -3.25 -2.45
N ASP A 623 25.40 -4.14 -3.17
CA ASP A 623 24.85 -4.82 -4.34
C ASP A 623 23.45 -5.37 -4.04
N LEU A 624 22.50 -5.13 -4.93
CA LEU A 624 21.15 -5.70 -4.88
C LEU A 624 21.03 -6.82 -5.89
N GLU A 625 20.43 -7.92 -5.49
CA GLU A 625 20.10 -9.04 -6.36
C GLU A 625 18.64 -8.96 -6.82
N PRO A 626 18.27 -9.56 -7.97
CA PRO A 626 16.89 -9.63 -8.41
C PRO A 626 15.98 -10.17 -7.31
N GLY A 627 14.93 -9.41 -6.99
CA GLY A 627 13.97 -9.70 -5.93
C GLY A 627 14.25 -9.05 -4.58
N ASP A 628 15.38 -8.37 -4.42
CA ASP A 628 15.67 -7.58 -3.23
C ASP A 628 14.87 -6.27 -3.20
N TYR A 629 14.45 -5.87 -2.01
CA TYR A 629 13.71 -4.64 -1.76
C TYR A 629 14.51 -3.68 -0.89
N LEU A 630 14.89 -2.54 -1.46
CA LEU A 630 15.57 -1.44 -0.78
C LEU A 630 14.53 -0.41 -0.33
N VAL A 631 14.62 0.08 0.91
CA VAL A 631 13.78 1.15 1.43
C VAL A 631 14.61 2.23 2.13
N TRP A 632 14.21 3.49 2.03
CA TRP A 632 14.79 4.59 2.81
C TRP A 632 13.76 5.64 3.22
N HIS A 633 14.00 6.26 4.37
CA HIS A 633 13.15 7.24 5.02
C HIS A 633 12.97 8.49 4.11
N PRO A 634 11.78 9.12 4.09
CA PRO A 634 11.48 10.25 3.19
C PRO A 634 12.39 11.46 3.36
N ASP A 635 12.93 11.69 4.55
CA ASP A 635 13.89 12.79 4.80
C ASP A 635 15.36 12.41 4.62
N LEU A 636 15.66 11.17 4.17
CA LEU A 636 17.04 10.75 3.99
C LEU A 636 17.66 11.42 2.75
N ILE A 637 18.83 12.01 2.95
CA ILE A 637 19.65 12.55 1.86
C ILE A 637 20.15 11.38 1.02
N HIS A 638 19.94 11.44 -0.29
CA HIS A 638 20.36 10.40 -1.21
C HIS A 638 20.85 10.98 -2.54
N ARG A 639 21.65 10.20 -3.26
CA ARG A 639 22.19 10.55 -4.58
C ARG A 639 22.25 9.31 -5.47
N ILE A 640 21.77 9.44 -6.70
CA ILE A 640 21.97 8.40 -7.72
C ILE A 640 23.40 8.51 -8.27
N ILE A 641 24.16 7.42 -8.24
CA ILE A 641 25.51 7.38 -8.79
C ILE A 641 25.40 7.36 -10.33
N PRO A 642 25.91 8.39 -11.03
CA PRO A 642 25.91 8.41 -12.50
C PRO A 642 26.71 7.24 -13.07
N THR A 643 26.32 6.74 -14.24
CA THR A 643 26.98 5.62 -14.94
C THR A 643 28.29 6.03 -15.62
N GLN A 644 28.56 7.33 -15.80
CA GLN A 644 29.75 7.80 -16.51
C GLN A 644 31.04 7.80 -15.66
N HIS A 645 32.14 7.40 -16.30
CA HIS A 645 33.53 7.62 -15.86
C HIS A 645 33.87 9.13 -15.82
N GLY A 646 33.37 9.85 -14.81
CA GLY A 646 33.56 11.30 -14.66
C GLY A 646 34.43 11.74 -13.48
N ALA A 647 34.89 10.82 -12.62
CA ALA A 647 35.78 11.16 -11.51
C ALA A 647 37.17 10.59 -11.78
N ASN A 648 38.08 11.46 -12.26
CA ASN A 648 39.53 11.23 -12.15
C ASN A 648 39.91 11.17 -10.67
N HIS A 649 39.75 10.01 -10.03
CA HIS A 649 40.51 9.69 -8.82
C HIS A 649 41.91 9.24 -9.25
N PRO A 650 42.98 9.93 -8.83
CA PRO A 650 44.34 9.47 -9.08
C PRO A 650 44.58 8.22 -8.21
N GLY A 651 44.38 7.03 -8.77
CA GLY A 651 44.70 5.77 -8.09
C GLY A 651 43.92 4.52 -8.51
N SER A 652 42.79 4.65 -9.22
CA SER A 652 42.03 3.47 -9.64
C SER A 652 42.49 2.96 -11.00
N SER A 653 43.13 1.79 -11.01
CA SER A 653 43.46 1.02 -12.22
C SER A 653 42.25 0.87 -13.14
N LYS A 654 42.46 1.04 -14.45
CA LYS A 654 41.45 0.86 -15.51
C LYS A 654 40.82 -0.53 -15.43
N ALA A 655 39.65 -0.64 -14.81
CA ALA A 655 38.79 -1.81 -14.93
C ALA A 655 37.78 -1.55 -16.05
N THR A 656 37.98 -2.22 -17.19
CA THR A 656 37.01 -2.37 -18.27
C THR A 656 35.88 -3.29 -17.79
N ALA A 657 34.95 -2.78 -17.00
CA ALA A 657 33.68 -3.45 -16.74
C ALA A 657 32.64 -2.82 -17.67
N ALA A 658 32.16 -3.58 -18.66
CA ALA A 658 30.95 -3.21 -19.38
C ALA A 658 29.86 -2.92 -18.36
N ALA A 659 29.26 -1.73 -18.39
CA ALA A 659 28.21 -1.34 -17.46
C ALA A 659 27.09 -2.38 -17.50
N ALA A 660 26.99 -3.21 -16.45
CA ALA A 660 25.95 -4.23 -16.35
C ALA A 660 24.58 -3.53 -16.36
N ALA A 661 23.66 -4.02 -17.19
CA ALA A 661 22.32 -3.46 -17.26
C ALA A 661 21.64 -3.61 -15.89
N ALA A 662 21.15 -2.50 -15.33
CA ALA A 662 20.42 -2.48 -14.06
C ALA A 662 18.95 -2.14 -14.34
N ALA A 663 18.04 -2.87 -13.70
CA ALA A 663 16.61 -2.64 -13.83
C ALA A 663 15.92 -2.81 -12.48
N TYR A 664 15.05 -1.87 -12.15
CA TYR A 664 14.31 -1.85 -10.89
C TYR A 664 13.01 -1.06 -11.02
N ILE A 665 12.05 -1.34 -10.14
CA ILE A 665 10.76 -0.64 -10.07
C ILE A 665 10.78 0.30 -8.86
N TYR A 666 10.35 1.55 -9.05
CA TYR A 666 10.10 2.47 -7.94
C TYR A 666 8.84 2.02 -7.19
N LEU A 667 9.02 1.58 -5.95
CA LEU A 667 7.98 0.99 -5.11
C LEU A 667 8.13 1.51 -3.68
N PRO A 668 7.54 2.68 -3.35
CA PRO A 668 7.54 3.19 -1.98
C PRO A 668 6.64 2.34 -1.07
N ALA A 669 6.88 2.41 0.24
CA ALA A 669 5.99 1.85 1.25
C ALA A 669 5.08 2.96 1.80
N CYS A 670 3.78 2.83 1.57
CA CYS A 670 2.79 3.87 1.83
C CYS A 670 1.72 3.38 2.81
N PRO A 671 1.51 4.05 3.96
CA PRO A 671 0.45 3.72 4.90
C PRO A 671 -0.92 4.04 4.34
N LEU A 672 -1.96 3.42 4.89
CA LEU A 672 -3.31 3.89 4.70
C LEU A 672 -3.58 5.08 5.63
N THR A 673 -3.97 6.20 5.02
CA THR A 673 -4.35 7.46 5.66
C THR A 673 -5.47 8.10 4.85
N GLN A 674 -6.09 9.17 5.35
CA GLN A 674 -7.11 9.89 4.59
C GLN A 674 -6.59 10.45 3.26
N THR A 675 -5.45 11.15 3.29
CA THR A 675 -4.80 11.71 2.09
C THR A 675 -4.40 10.62 1.10
N ASN A 676 -3.88 9.50 1.63
CA ASN A 676 -3.44 8.38 0.82
C ASN A 676 -4.65 7.65 0.18
N ALA A 677 -5.78 7.51 0.88
CA ALA A 677 -7.02 6.97 0.33
C ALA A 677 -7.61 7.86 -0.78
N LEU A 678 -7.58 9.19 -0.61
CA LEU A 678 -7.99 10.15 -1.64
C LEU A 678 -7.13 10.05 -2.92
N TYR A 679 -5.82 9.87 -2.75
CA TYR A 679 -4.95 9.58 -3.88
C TYR A 679 -5.27 8.23 -4.52
N LEU A 680 -5.46 7.19 -3.72
CA LEU A 680 -5.75 5.84 -4.21
C LEU A 680 -7.05 5.79 -5.03
N ALA A 681 -8.06 6.59 -4.67
CA ALA A 681 -9.28 6.76 -5.47
C ALA A 681 -8.99 7.29 -6.88
N ARG A 682 -8.12 8.31 -6.99
CA ARG A 682 -7.67 8.88 -8.27
C ARG A 682 -6.80 7.89 -9.04
N GLN A 683 -5.91 7.19 -8.35
CA GLN A 683 -5.04 6.16 -8.94
C GLN A 683 -5.86 5.02 -9.53
N ARG A 684 -6.87 4.52 -8.80
CA ARG A 684 -7.78 3.48 -9.30
C ARG A 684 -8.43 3.90 -10.61
N LYS A 685 -8.93 5.14 -10.68
CA LYS A 685 -9.49 5.69 -11.92
C LYS A 685 -8.43 5.72 -13.02
N ALA A 686 -7.22 6.18 -12.75
CA ALA A 686 -6.13 6.21 -13.72
C ALA A 686 -5.80 4.79 -14.24
N PHE A 687 -5.66 3.81 -13.35
CA PHE A 687 -5.45 2.40 -13.70
C PHE A 687 -6.58 1.84 -14.58
N LEU A 688 -7.83 2.05 -14.18
CA LEU A 688 -9.02 1.61 -14.93
C LEU A 688 -9.24 2.33 -16.26
N HIS A 689 -8.51 3.43 -16.53
CA HIS A 689 -8.46 4.07 -17.84
C HIS A 689 -7.11 3.93 -18.59
N GLY A 690 -6.07 3.37 -17.96
CA GLY A 690 -4.74 3.24 -18.56
C GLY A 690 -4.03 4.59 -18.67
N HIS A 691 -4.36 5.51 -17.76
CA HIS A 691 -3.76 6.83 -17.66
C HIS A 691 -2.56 6.79 -16.71
N PRO A 692 -1.55 7.66 -16.88
CA PRO A 692 -0.46 7.81 -15.92
C PRO A 692 -0.93 7.94 -14.46
N GLY A 693 -0.06 7.57 -13.52
CA GLY A 693 -0.33 7.79 -12.08
C GLY A 693 -0.71 9.26 -11.81
N PRO A 694 -1.60 9.56 -10.84
CA PRO A 694 -2.16 10.91 -10.67
C PRO A 694 -1.17 12.06 -10.47
N ASP A 695 0.05 11.79 -10.01
CA ASP A 695 1.10 12.78 -9.79
C ASP A 695 1.90 13.09 -11.08
N PHE A 696 1.75 12.26 -12.10
CA PHE A 696 2.45 12.37 -13.38
C PHE A 696 1.54 13.04 -14.41
N GLY A 697 2.06 14.05 -15.11
CA GLY A 697 1.26 14.88 -16.01
C GLY A 697 0.83 14.17 -17.28
N TRP A 698 -0.34 14.54 -17.83
CA TRP A 698 -0.83 14.14 -19.15
C TRP A 698 -0.07 14.79 -20.33
N GLY A 699 0.75 15.82 -20.05
CA GLY A 699 1.26 16.77 -21.05
C GLY A 699 2.76 17.09 -21.00
N GLY A 700 3.59 16.30 -20.32
CA GLY A 700 5.04 16.33 -20.53
C GLY A 700 5.39 15.41 -21.70
N HIS A 701 6.35 15.77 -22.55
CA HIS A 701 6.75 14.99 -23.73
C HIS A 701 7.21 13.57 -23.35
N GLY A 702 6.26 12.63 -23.27
CA GLY A 702 6.48 11.23 -22.95
C GLY A 702 5.17 10.48 -23.18
N HIS A 703 5.04 9.95 -24.39
CA HIS A 703 4.10 8.97 -24.95
C HIS A 703 3.13 8.16 -24.05
N GLY A 704 2.42 8.75 -23.10
CA GLY A 704 1.34 8.11 -22.33
C GLY A 704 0.06 7.80 -23.13
N ARG A 705 0.10 7.95 -24.46
CA ARG A 705 -0.93 7.44 -25.38
C ARG A 705 -0.85 5.93 -25.60
N GLY A 706 0.21 5.26 -25.10
CA GLY A 706 0.46 3.83 -25.38
C GLY A 706 -0.33 2.84 -24.52
N GLU A 707 -0.71 3.19 -23.29
CA GLU A 707 -1.47 2.26 -22.40
C GLU A 707 -2.99 2.43 -22.52
N SER A 708 -3.45 3.55 -23.07
CA SER A 708 -4.84 3.77 -23.46
C SER A 708 -5.07 3.08 -24.81
N GLY A 709 -5.68 1.89 -24.79
CA GLY A 709 -5.95 1.06 -25.98
C GLY A 709 -6.91 1.66 -27.04
N ASP A 710 -7.01 2.99 -27.14
CA ASP A 710 -7.87 3.66 -28.12
C ASP A 710 -7.14 3.76 -29.47
N GLN A 711 -7.33 2.72 -30.30
CA GLN A 711 -7.43 2.94 -31.74
C GLN A 711 -8.65 3.82 -32.01
N VAL A 712 -8.44 5.13 -32.13
CA VAL A 712 -9.42 6.03 -32.73
C VAL A 712 -9.54 5.68 -34.21
N GLY A 713 -10.61 4.97 -34.55
CA GLY A 713 -11.05 4.68 -35.92
C GLY A 713 -12.56 4.64 -35.97
N SER A 714 -13.20 5.80 -36.15
CA SER A 714 -14.59 5.90 -36.60
C SER A 714 -14.73 5.12 -37.91
N GLY A 715 -15.54 4.07 -37.91
CA GLY A 715 -15.79 3.25 -39.10
C GLY A 715 -16.69 2.06 -38.78
N THR A 716 -17.95 2.19 -39.15
CA THR A 716 -18.94 1.10 -39.23
C THR A 716 -18.39 -0.11 -39.99
N GLY A 717 -18.51 -1.33 -39.43
CA GLY A 717 -18.54 -2.54 -40.25
C GLY A 717 -17.74 -3.75 -39.73
N SER A 718 -18.51 -4.81 -39.46
CA SER A 718 -18.18 -6.23 -39.62
C SER A 718 -17.05 -6.88 -38.82
N SER A 719 -17.47 -7.88 -38.05
CA SER A 719 -16.74 -9.03 -37.54
C SER A 719 -15.59 -9.50 -38.44
N SER A 720 -14.40 -9.63 -37.85
CA SER A 720 -13.44 -10.66 -38.24
C SER A 720 -12.63 -11.11 -37.02
N ASN A 721 -12.63 -12.42 -36.81
CA ASN A 721 -11.77 -13.11 -35.85
C ASN A 721 -10.30 -12.85 -36.23
N SER A 722 -9.57 -12.17 -35.35
CA SER A 722 -8.12 -12.18 -35.32
C SER A 722 -7.69 -12.59 -33.92
N SER A 723 -7.36 -13.87 -33.80
CA SER A 723 -6.58 -14.45 -32.72
C SER A 723 -5.18 -13.85 -32.75
N ASN A 724 -4.95 -12.78 -32.00
CA ASN A 724 -3.60 -12.27 -31.74
C ASN A 724 -3.39 -12.28 -30.22
N SER A 725 -2.50 -13.16 -29.74
CA SER A 725 -2.09 -13.26 -28.35
C SER A 725 -1.24 -12.05 -27.94
N GLY A 726 -1.86 -10.88 -27.83
CA GLY A 726 -1.24 -9.64 -27.37
C GLY A 726 -1.45 -9.49 -25.86
N ILE A 727 -0.37 -9.21 -25.12
CA ILE A 727 -0.40 -8.89 -23.69
C ILE A 727 -1.47 -7.81 -23.46
N SER A 728 -2.56 -8.21 -22.81
CA SER A 728 -3.73 -7.35 -22.60
C SER A 728 -3.45 -6.31 -21.52
N ARG A 729 -4.11 -5.16 -21.67
CA ARG A 729 -4.12 -4.12 -20.64
C ARG A 729 -4.55 -4.72 -19.30
N GLN A 730 -3.75 -4.49 -18.27
CA GLN A 730 -3.96 -5.04 -16.94
C GLN A 730 -5.24 -4.46 -16.33
N GLY A 731 -6.06 -5.32 -15.71
CA GLY A 731 -7.28 -4.98 -15.03
C GLY A 731 -7.35 -5.59 -13.63
N ALA A 732 -8.53 -5.55 -13.03
CA ALA A 732 -8.73 -6.07 -11.68
C ALA A 732 -8.48 -7.58 -11.59
N GLN A 733 -8.72 -8.34 -12.66
CA GLN A 733 -8.47 -9.79 -12.66
C GLN A 733 -6.98 -10.09 -12.50
N GLU A 734 -6.11 -9.36 -13.19
CA GLU A 734 -4.66 -9.54 -13.13
C GLU A 734 -4.11 -9.15 -11.74
N VAL A 735 -4.63 -8.07 -11.15
CA VAL A 735 -4.32 -7.71 -9.76
C VAL A 735 -4.73 -8.82 -8.79
N GLY A 736 -5.94 -9.35 -8.95
CA GLY A 736 -6.45 -10.45 -8.12
C GLY A 736 -5.65 -11.75 -8.31
N ASN A 737 -5.20 -12.05 -9.53
CA ASN A 737 -4.35 -13.21 -9.81
C ASN A 737 -2.96 -13.08 -9.17
N ALA A 738 -2.40 -11.86 -9.16
CA ALA A 738 -1.07 -11.61 -8.60
C ALA A 738 -1.06 -11.57 -7.06
N GLY A 739 -2.08 -10.97 -6.45
CA GLY A 739 -2.08 -10.62 -5.03
C GLY A 739 -3.32 -11.00 -4.22
N GLY A 740 -4.33 -11.61 -4.84
CA GLY A 740 -5.61 -11.91 -4.18
C GLY A 740 -6.33 -10.66 -3.69
N ASP A 741 -7.07 -10.81 -2.59
CA ASP A 741 -7.84 -9.72 -1.99
C ASP A 741 -6.94 -8.58 -1.48
N ASP A 742 -5.78 -8.90 -0.91
CA ASP A 742 -4.84 -7.89 -0.39
C ASP A 742 -4.21 -7.06 -1.51
N GLY A 743 -3.87 -7.69 -2.64
CA GLY A 743 -3.43 -6.97 -3.84
C GLY A 743 -4.52 -6.06 -4.40
N LEU A 744 -5.78 -6.51 -4.42
CA LEU A 744 -6.92 -5.70 -4.85
C LEU A 744 -7.15 -4.51 -3.91
N ARG A 745 -7.07 -4.71 -2.59
CA ARG A 745 -7.20 -3.67 -1.57
C ARG A 745 -6.07 -2.64 -1.67
N ALA A 746 -4.82 -3.08 -1.78
CA ALA A 746 -3.66 -2.19 -1.94
C ALA A 746 -3.77 -1.32 -3.20
N MET A 747 -4.43 -1.81 -4.26
CA MET A 747 -4.72 -1.07 -5.50
C MET A 747 -6.04 -0.28 -5.47
N GLY A 748 -6.78 -0.30 -4.35
CA GLY A 748 -8.05 0.41 -4.16
C GLY A 748 -9.26 -0.21 -4.89
N LEU A 749 -9.12 -1.45 -5.39
CA LEU A 749 -10.12 -2.14 -6.20
C LEU A 749 -11.12 -2.97 -5.37
N LEU A 750 -10.82 -3.20 -4.10
CA LEU A 750 -11.65 -3.92 -3.15
C LEU A 750 -11.66 -3.19 -1.79
N PRO A 751 -12.80 -3.06 -1.10
CA PRO A 751 -12.83 -2.53 0.26
C PRO A 751 -12.09 -3.44 1.24
N TRP A 752 -11.54 -2.84 2.30
CA TRP A 752 -11.02 -3.58 3.43
C TRP A 752 -12.18 -4.17 4.26
N ASP A 753 -11.93 -5.31 4.87
CA ASP A 753 -12.81 -5.85 5.91
C ASP A 753 -12.40 -5.19 7.24
N GLU A 754 -13.30 -4.42 7.83
CA GLU A 754 -13.04 -3.69 9.07
C GLU A 754 -12.75 -4.62 10.25
N GLU A 755 -13.21 -5.87 10.19
CA GLU A 755 -12.93 -6.90 11.19
C GLU A 755 -11.51 -7.48 11.09
N GLU A 756 -10.77 -7.19 10.03
CA GLU A 756 -9.35 -7.56 9.91
C GLU A 756 -8.42 -6.58 10.65
N ALA A 757 -8.94 -5.49 11.21
CA ALA A 757 -8.17 -4.56 12.03
C ALA A 757 -7.85 -5.17 13.42
N ASP A 758 -6.60 -5.00 13.86
CA ASP A 758 -6.15 -5.47 15.18
C ASP A 758 -6.64 -4.54 16.32
N GLU A 759 -6.90 -3.25 16.00
CA GLU A 759 -7.26 -2.21 16.96
C GLU A 759 -8.42 -1.33 16.45
N ASP A 760 -9.20 -0.75 17.36
CA ASP A 760 -10.35 0.12 17.01
C ASP A 760 -9.92 1.35 16.19
N LYS A 761 -8.78 1.95 16.51
CA LYS A 761 -8.24 3.09 15.74
C LYS A 761 -7.95 2.73 14.29
N GLU A 762 -7.52 1.49 14.05
CA GLU A 762 -7.24 0.98 12.72
C GLU A 762 -8.53 0.68 11.97
N ARG A 763 -9.52 0.09 12.65
CA ARG A 763 -10.88 -0.11 12.13
C ARG A 763 -11.47 1.21 11.63
N GLU A 764 -11.33 2.29 12.39
CA GLU A 764 -11.80 3.62 11.99
C GLU A 764 -11.06 4.17 10.75
N VAL A 765 -9.77 3.87 10.58
CA VAL A 765 -9.02 4.22 9.36
C VAL A 765 -9.50 3.40 8.15
N LEU A 766 -9.79 2.12 8.33
CA LEU A 766 -10.36 1.27 7.29
C LEU A 766 -11.75 1.77 6.86
N ALA A 767 -12.63 2.06 7.81
CA ALA A 767 -13.97 2.60 7.56
C ALA A 767 -13.91 3.93 6.79
N MET A 768 -13.05 4.85 7.23
CA MET A 768 -12.83 6.13 6.55
C MET A 768 -12.32 5.94 5.12
N ALA A 769 -11.33 5.07 4.91
CA ALA A 769 -10.79 4.81 3.58
C ALA A 769 -11.83 4.13 2.67
N ASN A 770 -12.61 3.20 3.21
CA ASN A 770 -13.69 2.55 2.49
C ASN A 770 -14.77 3.55 2.06
N GLY A 771 -15.17 4.48 2.94
CA GLY A 771 -16.10 5.56 2.60
C GLY A 771 -15.58 6.48 1.48
N ILE A 772 -14.27 6.74 1.44
CA ILE A 772 -13.64 7.54 0.36
C ILE A 772 -13.59 6.76 -0.96
N LEU A 773 -13.19 5.49 -0.92
CA LEU A 773 -12.98 4.69 -2.13
C LEU A 773 -14.29 4.14 -2.70
N PHE A 774 -15.27 3.85 -1.85
CA PHE A 774 -16.51 3.17 -2.22
C PHE A 774 -17.73 3.87 -1.60
N PRO A 775 -17.93 5.17 -1.88
CA PRO A 775 -19.02 5.94 -1.26
C PRO A 775 -20.39 5.30 -1.47
N ASP A 776 -20.66 4.74 -2.66
CA ASP A 776 -21.93 4.05 -2.97
C ASP A 776 -22.25 2.86 -2.03
N LEU A 777 -21.25 2.26 -1.39
CA LEU A 777 -21.43 1.16 -0.43
C LEU A 777 -21.66 1.66 1.00
N TYR A 778 -21.32 2.93 1.29
CA TYR A 778 -21.31 3.52 2.64
C TYR A 778 -22.31 4.68 2.81
N ASP A 779 -22.82 5.29 1.73
CA ASP A 779 -23.83 6.36 1.74
C ASP A 779 -25.29 5.88 1.98
N MET A 780 -25.50 4.73 2.63
CA MET A 780 -26.85 4.19 2.91
C MET A 780 -27.33 4.43 4.34
N TYR A 781 -26.77 5.40 5.06
CA TYR A 781 -27.25 5.82 6.38
C TYR A 781 -27.41 7.35 6.46
N GLU A 782 -28.49 7.85 5.88
CA GLU A 782 -29.24 9.02 6.38
C GLU A 782 -30.69 8.61 6.69
#